data_AF-N9R5T1-F1
#
_entry.id   AF-N9R5T1-F1
#
_cell.length_a   1.000
_cell.length_b   1.000
_cell.length_c   1.000
_cell.angle_alpha   90.00
_cell.angle_beta   90.00
_cell.angle_gamma   90.00
#
_symmetry.space_group_name_H-M   'P 1'
#
loop_
_entity.id
_entity.type
_entity.pdbx_description
1 polymer ?
#
loop_
_entity_poly.entity_id
_entity_poly.type
_entity_poly.pdbx_seq_one_letter_code
_entity_poly.pdbx_strand_id
1 'polypeptide(L)'
;MNKNYINLNEKFLFIFKHRVAGSLSGNLAFRKVHLLFKEHVDILQKTAQLIREVREGIWEENQLDVLFSEPRNLNKIVEVCEALDSYRFSEKLCDNPIISRNINFQGLLKIYKHLDLGLSNEIRNKFSSQNSIYGPLNPNQTKQIEVKYKSQALIYPGFKDGHKVWTIESFPLEQIKKLIAQVRDQSEKWFIEDNKALNLQNQLIHKETIRLNALLEQHSSLFVLVLDIRLINYFTTHHRISEENFWWGNGPIVIAIRKMLEELPECLYGYTKAERDLRLGINLHCILYFKYTPKFNEQQIITLLKEKLAVLFPNLKNFEVRNWNNVLNKFYSKLAVGCVKKNNKDQIKAFQDWVLNYYFMSDRYLWPEFQVPFEMETSRSYRQGEAIVKEIAAANKKMKSFCQMQKSIHVDEKSTWITSHLSKDANARIQLSQCYNREKQEVLSKSLNYIEIFIETILASTFNAFELKQDQVGMSKRGIQMIEKTMTRIGRQFFSLADHYLQSNQSCPYHHLFRKKINFELIHNFKALASLDNLVLKNLIDVNNHIVELRNFLNIPIEQLGNRSIADYRMYQSQKYKKRYEAITPYVKQLFKQDVKIYHVKLHLNFMDAVITQGEFSKLLTKFFHGAKRAKPLYWMTGYIGFWRENSESEPYAELVFFLDKRSFDQTDQQIFDWIYKNWSTCLDKNYKSKTLWAKTDNSTLILEQKKAKSASIEIYSQPSVLLESDNKPRQKTFLKEIIHELIVDCTFEEKPEKNIPKALIKGSLPKKRQRAVKDKGLNKNDDKET
;
A
#
# COMPACT_ATOMS: atom_id res chain seq x y z
N MET A 1 22.26 5.44 -38.58
CA MET A 1 22.53 5.13 -37.16
C MET A 1 23.86 5.75 -36.77
N ASN A 2 23.85 6.92 -36.11
CA ASN A 2 25.04 7.56 -35.55
C ASN A 2 25.14 7.26 -34.05
N LYS A 3 26.36 6.99 -33.58
CA LYS A 3 26.70 6.62 -32.20
C LYS A 3 26.03 7.55 -31.17
N ASN A 4 25.30 6.93 -30.25
CA ASN A 4 24.77 7.41 -28.96
C ASN A 4 25.42 8.69 -28.39
N TYR A 5 24.96 9.86 -28.83
CA TYR A 5 25.15 11.09 -28.06
C TYR A 5 23.96 11.24 -27.10
N ILE A 6 24.18 10.85 -25.83
CA ILE A 6 23.22 11.13 -24.76
C ILE A 6 23.27 12.63 -24.48
N ASN A 7 22.20 13.35 -24.79
CA ASN A 7 22.13 14.78 -24.55
C ASN A 7 21.95 15.08 -23.04
N LEU A 8 22.17 16.32 -22.63
CA LEU A 8 22.04 16.77 -21.23
C LEU A 8 20.64 16.48 -20.65
N ASN A 9 19.60 16.55 -21.48
CA ASN A 9 18.22 16.31 -21.06
C ASN A 9 17.96 14.82 -20.76
N GLU A 10 18.53 13.91 -21.55
CA GLU A 10 18.45 12.46 -21.31
C GLU A 10 19.16 12.07 -20.00
N LYS A 11 20.35 12.62 -19.72
CA LYS A 11 21.05 12.41 -18.43
C LYS A 11 20.22 12.89 -17.24
N PHE A 12 19.58 14.07 -17.38
CA PHE A 12 18.65 14.57 -16.37
C PHE A 12 17.49 13.59 -16.15
N LEU A 13 16.80 13.17 -17.20
CA LEU A 13 15.65 12.27 -17.10
C LEU A 13 16.02 10.92 -16.48
N PHE A 14 17.23 10.40 -16.72
CA PHE A 14 17.72 9.20 -16.06
C PHE A 14 17.83 9.35 -14.54
N ILE A 15 18.45 10.42 -14.04
CA ILE A 15 18.56 10.68 -12.59
C ILE A 15 17.17 10.97 -12.01
N PHE A 16 16.37 11.78 -12.71
CA PHE A 16 15.03 12.16 -12.30
C PHE A 16 14.13 10.93 -12.10
N LYS A 17 14.18 9.98 -13.04
CA LYS A 17 13.49 8.69 -12.97
C LYS A 17 13.92 7.86 -11.75
N HIS A 18 15.19 7.86 -11.39
CA HIS A 18 15.69 7.11 -10.21
C HIS A 18 15.25 7.76 -8.90
N ARG A 19 15.18 9.09 -8.85
CA ARG A 19 14.64 9.80 -7.70
C ARG A 19 13.17 9.50 -7.46
N VAL A 20 12.40 9.37 -8.55
CA VAL A 20 11.00 8.95 -8.54
C VAL A 20 10.84 7.45 -8.19
N ALA A 21 11.66 6.56 -8.74
CA ALA A 21 11.56 5.12 -8.46
C ALA A 21 11.87 4.78 -6.99
N GLY A 22 12.83 5.49 -6.38
CA GLY A 22 13.11 5.38 -4.94
C GLY A 22 12.03 5.97 -4.03
N SER A 23 10.98 6.58 -4.59
CA SER A 23 9.85 7.15 -3.85
C SER A 23 8.62 6.22 -3.81
N LEU A 24 8.74 4.96 -4.23
CA LEU A 24 7.63 4.00 -4.28
C LEU A 24 7.73 2.92 -3.20
N SER A 25 7.04 3.18 -2.08
CA SER A 25 6.55 2.14 -1.17
C SER A 25 5.25 2.65 -0.54
N GLY A 26 4.09 2.21 -1.02
CA GLY A 26 2.82 2.41 -0.33
C GLY A 26 1.65 2.83 -1.22
N ASN A 27 0.61 2.01 -1.22
CA ASN A 27 -0.73 2.29 -1.73
C ASN A 27 -1.27 3.62 -1.16
N LEU A 28 -1.20 4.70 -1.94
CA LEU A 28 -1.82 5.99 -1.61
C LEU A 28 -2.81 6.34 -2.73
N ALA A 29 -4.09 6.09 -2.45
CA ALA A 29 -5.17 6.19 -3.43
C ALA A 29 -5.78 7.59 -3.55
N PHE A 30 -5.38 8.59 -2.75
CA PHE A 30 -6.03 9.90 -2.77
C PHE A 30 -5.02 11.06 -2.80
N ARG A 31 -5.21 11.94 -3.79
CA ARG A 31 -4.29 12.97 -4.36
C ARG A 31 -3.12 12.43 -5.19
N LYS A 32 -3.43 11.57 -6.17
CA LYS A 32 -2.49 11.23 -7.26
C LYS A 32 -1.97 12.45 -8.04
N VAL A 33 -2.72 13.55 -8.04
CA VAL A 33 -2.46 14.74 -8.85
C VAL A 33 -1.04 15.28 -8.65
N HIS A 34 -0.48 15.28 -7.44
CA HIS A 34 0.84 15.87 -7.17
C HIS A 34 1.98 14.85 -6.98
N LEU A 35 1.69 13.55 -7.03
CA LEU A 35 2.70 12.51 -6.91
C LEU A 35 3.28 12.22 -8.29
N LEU A 36 4.60 12.32 -8.42
CA LEU A 36 5.27 11.96 -9.67
C LEU A 36 5.62 10.47 -9.64
N PHE A 37 5.26 9.75 -10.70
CA PHE A 37 5.59 8.33 -10.89
C PHE A 37 6.52 8.12 -12.08
N LYS A 38 7.13 6.94 -12.18
CA LYS A 38 8.08 6.60 -13.25
C LYS A 38 7.45 6.81 -14.64
N GLU A 39 6.18 6.45 -14.77
CA GLU A 39 5.37 6.55 -15.98
C GLU A 39 5.19 8.01 -16.43
N HIS A 40 5.18 8.97 -15.50
CA HIS A 40 5.11 10.39 -15.84
C HIS A 40 6.42 10.87 -16.47
N VAL A 41 7.57 10.39 -15.98
CA VAL A 41 8.89 10.69 -16.57
C VAL A 41 9.00 10.03 -17.95
N ASP A 42 8.46 8.82 -18.11
CA ASP A 42 8.43 8.12 -19.39
C ASP A 42 7.60 8.87 -20.44
N ILE A 43 6.49 9.51 -20.06
CA ILE A 43 5.71 10.39 -20.94
C ILE A 43 6.51 11.61 -21.38
N LEU A 44 7.29 12.24 -20.49
CA LEU A 44 8.16 13.36 -20.86
C LEU A 44 9.23 12.93 -21.88
N GLN A 45 9.82 11.74 -21.70
CA GLN A 45 10.77 11.16 -22.65
C GLN A 45 10.12 10.91 -24.02
N LYS A 46 8.95 10.26 -24.03
CA LYS A 46 8.16 9.99 -25.25
C LYS A 46 7.78 11.28 -25.98
N THR A 47 7.38 12.30 -25.24
CA THR A 47 7.05 13.63 -25.78
C THR A 47 8.25 14.22 -26.52
N ALA A 48 9.41 14.26 -25.86
CA ALA A 48 10.64 14.80 -26.45
C ALA A 48 11.07 13.98 -27.68
N GLN A 49 10.91 12.67 -27.63
CA GLN A 49 11.25 11.77 -28.72
C GLN A 49 10.35 11.98 -29.95
N LEU A 50 9.02 12.02 -29.79
CA LEU A 50 8.10 12.25 -30.90
C LEU A 50 8.37 13.58 -31.61
N ILE A 51 8.54 14.67 -30.85
CA ILE A 51 8.81 16.00 -31.41
C ILE A 51 10.13 15.98 -32.20
N ARG A 52 11.17 15.32 -31.66
CA ARG A 52 12.44 15.15 -32.35
C ARG A 52 12.27 14.37 -33.65
N GLU A 53 11.58 13.24 -33.62
CA GLU A 53 11.40 12.37 -34.78
C GLU A 53 10.59 13.04 -35.90
N VAL A 54 9.54 13.80 -35.55
CA VAL A 54 8.78 14.60 -36.53
C VAL A 54 9.65 15.68 -37.18
N ARG A 55 10.46 16.36 -36.38
CA ARG A 55 11.35 17.43 -36.87
C ARG A 55 12.49 16.89 -37.75
N GLU A 56 13.01 15.71 -37.42
CA GLU A 56 14.07 15.03 -38.17
C GLU A 56 13.55 14.34 -39.45
N GLY A 57 12.24 14.43 -39.75
CA GLY A 57 11.63 13.83 -40.94
C GLY A 57 11.50 12.31 -40.85
N ILE A 58 11.59 11.72 -39.65
CA ILE A 58 11.36 10.29 -39.44
C ILE A 58 9.87 9.95 -39.65
N TRP A 59 8.98 10.87 -39.26
CA TRP A 59 7.55 10.77 -39.49
C TRP A 59 7.09 11.84 -40.47
N GLU A 60 6.62 11.41 -41.66
CA GLU A 60 6.12 12.28 -42.73
C GLU A 60 4.74 11.84 -43.21
N GLU A 61 3.83 12.80 -43.48
CA GLU A 61 2.46 12.51 -43.93
C GLU A 61 2.46 11.70 -45.24
N ASN A 62 3.24 12.14 -46.23
CA ASN A 62 3.30 11.51 -47.55
C ASN A 62 3.81 10.05 -47.48
N GLN A 63 4.75 9.76 -46.56
CA GLN A 63 5.26 8.41 -46.37
C GLN A 63 4.20 7.47 -45.79
N LEU A 64 3.39 7.97 -44.85
CA LEU A 64 2.25 7.23 -44.31
C LEU A 64 1.18 7.01 -45.38
N ASP A 65 0.89 8.02 -46.21
CA ASP A 65 -0.08 7.89 -47.31
C ASP A 65 0.32 6.81 -48.30
N VAL A 66 1.57 6.81 -48.75
CA VAL A 66 2.08 5.78 -49.67
C VAL A 66 2.01 4.39 -49.02
N LEU A 67 2.40 4.28 -47.75
CA LEU A 67 2.45 3.00 -47.03
C LEU A 67 1.05 2.37 -46.83
N PHE A 68 0.03 3.19 -46.56
CA PHE A 68 -1.34 2.71 -46.32
C PHE A 68 -2.20 2.64 -47.59
N SER A 69 -1.83 3.35 -48.67
CA SER A 69 -2.54 3.29 -49.96
C SER A 69 -2.15 2.08 -50.82
N GLU A 70 -0.89 1.61 -50.70
CA GLU A 70 -0.41 0.41 -51.39
C GLU A 70 0.21 -0.57 -50.38
N PRO A 71 -0.58 -1.41 -49.70
CA PRO A 71 -0.10 -2.30 -48.64
C PRO A 71 0.68 -3.49 -49.22
N ARG A 72 1.84 -3.23 -49.84
CA ARG A 72 2.75 -4.26 -50.34
C ARG A 72 3.53 -4.95 -49.21
N ASN A 73 3.55 -4.36 -48.01
CA ASN A 73 4.27 -4.87 -46.84
C ASN A 73 3.48 -4.64 -45.53
N LEU A 74 2.60 -5.59 -45.21
CA LEU A 74 1.76 -5.56 -44.00
C LEU A 74 2.59 -5.53 -42.70
N ASN A 75 3.74 -6.19 -42.66
CA ASN A 75 4.61 -6.19 -41.48
C ASN A 75 5.11 -4.77 -41.17
N LYS A 76 5.52 -4.01 -42.19
CA LYS A 76 5.94 -2.62 -42.04
C LYS A 76 4.80 -1.71 -41.55
N ILE A 77 3.56 -1.97 -41.95
CA ILE A 77 2.39 -1.24 -41.45
C ILE A 77 2.18 -1.53 -39.96
N VAL A 78 2.26 -2.80 -39.54
CA VAL A 78 2.14 -3.19 -38.13
C VAL A 78 3.23 -2.53 -37.29
N GLU A 79 4.48 -2.55 -37.74
CA GLU A 79 5.61 -1.88 -37.06
C GLU A 79 5.34 -0.38 -36.88
N VAL A 80 4.81 0.31 -37.90
CA VAL A 80 4.45 1.73 -37.82
C VAL A 80 3.29 1.97 -36.84
N CYS A 81 2.26 1.12 -36.87
CA CYS A 81 1.16 1.19 -35.92
C CYS A 81 1.64 1.05 -34.47
N GLU A 82 2.49 0.04 -34.19
CA GLU A 82 3.07 -0.20 -32.86
C GLU A 82 3.99 0.95 -32.40
N ALA A 83 4.83 1.45 -33.30
CA ALA A 83 5.74 2.55 -33.00
C ALA A 83 4.98 3.82 -32.61
N LEU A 84 3.96 4.20 -33.39
CA LEU A 84 3.17 5.40 -33.13
C LEU A 84 2.19 5.25 -31.96
N ASP A 85 1.66 4.04 -31.76
CA ASP A 85 0.84 3.70 -30.59
C ASP A 85 1.60 3.91 -29.27
N SER A 86 2.92 3.69 -29.28
CA SER A 86 3.78 3.90 -28.12
C SER A 86 3.80 5.37 -27.62
N TYR A 87 3.43 6.35 -28.46
CA TYR A 87 3.38 7.77 -28.11
C TYR A 87 2.06 8.23 -27.49
N ARG A 88 1.05 7.37 -27.42
CA ARG A 88 -0.25 7.68 -26.81
C ARG A 88 -0.12 7.95 -25.30
N PHE A 89 -1.01 8.80 -24.78
CA PHE A 89 -1.03 9.16 -23.36
C PHE A 89 -2.14 8.46 -22.61
N SER A 90 -1.82 7.94 -21.41
CA SER A 90 -2.86 7.51 -20.49
C SER A 90 -3.48 8.72 -19.83
N GLU A 91 -4.80 8.86 -19.89
CA GLU A 91 -5.57 9.95 -19.29
C GLU A 91 -5.21 10.17 -17.80
N LYS A 92 -4.98 9.07 -17.06
CA LYS A 92 -4.63 9.10 -15.64
C LYS A 92 -3.29 9.78 -15.33
N LEU A 93 -2.43 9.93 -16.32
CA LEU A 93 -1.10 10.51 -16.19
C LEU A 93 -1.05 11.97 -16.69
N CYS A 94 -2.07 12.42 -17.43
CA CYS A 94 -2.10 13.75 -18.03
C CYS A 94 -2.31 14.87 -17.01
N ASP A 95 -3.06 14.60 -15.93
CA ASP A 95 -3.46 15.59 -14.94
C ASP A 95 -2.48 15.65 -13.76
N ASN A 96 -1.22 15.98 -14.06
CA ASN A 96 -0.17 16.15 -13.04
C ASN A 96 0.55 17.50 -13.21
N PRO A 97 0.54 18.40 -12.20
CA PRO A 97 1.08 19.75 -12.29
C PRO A 97 2.60 19.78 -12.44
N ILE A 98 3.33 18.73 -12.02
CA ILE A 98 4.79 18.66 -12.16
C ILE A 98 5.18 18.52 -13.63
N ILE A 99 4.57 17.57 -14.36
CA ILE A 99 4.87 17.39 -15.79
C ILE A 99 4.20 18.45 -16.66
N SER A 100 3.07 19.01 -16.21
CA SER A 100 2.44 20.15 -16.86
C SER A 100 3.32 21.39 -16.91
N ARG A 101 4.47 21.45 -16.21
CA ARG A 101 5.42 22.56 -16.38
C ARG A 101 6.30 22.42 -17.62
N ASN A 102 6.34 21.24 -18.22
CA ASN A 102 7.09 21.01 -19.44
C ASN A 102 6.30 21.54 -20.64
N ILE A 103 6.89 22.51 -21.35
CA ILE A 103 6.23 23.23 -22.45
C ILE A 103 5.91 22.30 -23.64
N ASN A 104 6.82 21.38 -23.95
CA ASN A 104 6.66 20.41 -25.03
C ASN A 104 5.50 19.45 -24.71
N PHE A 105 5.42 18.98 -23.46
CA PHE A 105 4.33 18.13 -23.00
C PHE A 105 3.00 18.86 -23.02
N GLN A 106 2.92 20.09 -22.50
CA GLN A 106 1.69 20.88 -22.56
C GLN A 106 1.25 21.15 -24.01
N GLY A 107 2.19 21.50 -24.88
CA GLY A 107 1.95 21.75 -26.29
C GLY A 107 1.38 20.53 -27.00
N LEU A 108 2.05 19.38 -26.83
CA LEU A 108 1.59 18.12 -27.40
C LEU A 108 0.25 17.67 -26.82
N LEU A 109 0.04 17.80 -25.50
CA LEU A 109 -1.22 17.48 -24.85
C LEU A 109 -2.39 18.33 -25.38
N LYS A 110 -2.16 19.61 -25.68
CA LYS A 110 -3.17 20.48 -26.30
C LYS A 110 -3.54 19.98 -27.70
N ILE A 111 -2.55 19.61 -28.52
CA ILE A 111 -2.78 19.01 -29.84
C ILE A 111 -3.59 17.72 -29.70
N TYR A 112 -3.17 16.81 -28.80
CA TYR A 112 -3.87 15.54 -28.57
C TYR A 112 -5.33 15.77 -28.17
N LYS A 113 -5.60 16.65 -27.20
CA LYS A 113 -6.96 17.00 -26.77
C LYS A 113 -7.80 17.56 -27.92
N HIS A 114 -7.21 18.40 -28.77
CA HIS A 114 -7.91 18.98 -29.92
C HIS A 114 -8.25 17.91 -30.98
N LEU A 115 -7.30 17.05 -31.32
CA LEU A 115 -7.51 15.97 -32.29
C LEU A 115 -8.51 14.93 -31.78
N ASP A 116 -8.43 14.54 -30.51
CA ASP A 116 -9.37 13.60 -29.90
C ASP A 116 -10.79 14.17 -29.81
N LEU A 117 -10.95 15.47 -29.58
CA LEU A 117 -12.26 16.12 -29.66
C LEU A 117 -12.84 16.03 -31.08
N GLY A 118 -11.99 16.28 -32.09
CA GLY A 118 -12.34 16.10 -33.50
C GLY A 118 -12.75 14.66 -33.82
N LEU A 119 -11.97 13.67 -33.37
CA LEU A 119 -12.26 12.23 -33.50
C LEU A 119 -13.62 11.89 -32.92
N SER A 120 -13.89 12.33 -31.68
CA SER A 120 -15.14 12.05 -30.99
C SER A 120 -16.34 12.59 -31.77
N ASN A 121 -16.23 13.80 -32.34
CA ASN A 121 -17.29 14.40 -33.15
C ASN A 121 -17.46 13.66 -34.48
N GLU A 122 -16.38 13.28 -35.15
CA GLU A 122 -16.44 12.54 -36.41
C GLU A 122 -17.08 11.16 -36.24
N ILE A 123 -16.69 10.41 -35.20
CA ILE A 123 -17.30 9.12 -34.86
C ILE A 123 -18.79 9.33 -34.58
N ARG A 124 -19.15 10.30 -33.73
CA ARG A 124 -20.54 10.57 -33.39
C ARG A 124 -21.37 10.89 -34.64
N ASN A 125 -20.85 11.76 -35.52
CA ASN A 125 -21.52 12.14 -36.76
C ASN A 125 -21.70 10.94 -37.71
N LYS A 126 -20.72 10.05 -37.83
CA LYS A 126 -20.83 8.81 -38.63
C LYS A 126 -21.93 7.86 -38.12
N PHE A 127 -22.08 7.75 -36.80
CA PHE A 127 -23.15 6.94 -36.20
C PHE A 127 -24.53 7.61 -36.30
N SER A 128 -24.57 8.94 -36.28
CA SER A 128 -25.79 9.73 -36.49
C SER A 128 -26.24 9.76 -37.95
N SER A 129 -25.33 9.80 -38.93
CA SER A 129 -25.67 9.80 -40.36
C SER A 129 -26.11 8.43 -40.89
N GLN A 130 -25.71 7.35 -40.23
CA GLN A 130 -26.14 5.98 -40.55
C GLN A 130 -27.56 5.64 -40.04
N ASN A 131 -28.18 6.50 -39.21
CA ASN A 131 -29.52 6.28 -38.67
C ASN A 131 -30.37 7.54 -38.90
N SER A 132 -31.34 7.46 -39.82
CA SER A 132 -32.18 8.57 -40.28
C SER A 132 -33.24 9.08 -39.27
N ILE A 133 -32.95 9.06 -37.96
CA ILE A 133 -33.89 9.53 -36.93
C ILE A 133 -33.15 10.52 -36.03
N TYR A 134 -33.57 11.79 -36.11
CA TYR A 134 -33.19 12.87 -35.19
C TYR A 134 -33.75 12.57 -33.78
N GLY A 135 -33.10 11.65 -33.05
CA GLY A 135 -33.40 11.32 -31.66
C GLY A 135 -32.10 11.14 -30.84
N PRO A 136 -32.18 11.22 -29.50
CA PRO A 136 -31.02 11.00 -28.64
C PRO A 136 -30.46 9.59 -28.83
N LEU A 137 -29.12 9.47 -28.82
CA LEU A 137 -28.40 8.20 -28.97
C LEU A 137 -28.87 7.18 -27.93
N ASN A 138 -29.15 5.95 -28.35
CA ASN A 138 -29.50 4.89 -27.42
C ASN A 138 -28.25 4.39 -26.65
N PRO A 139 -28.41 3.69 -25.51
CA PRO A 139 -27.28 3.23 -24.69
C PRO A 139 -26.30 2.31 -25.42
N ASN A 140 -26.78 1.49 -26.36
CA ASN A 140 -25.93 0.58 -27.14
C ASN A 140 -25.07 1.35 -28.17
N GLN A 141 -25.63 2.35 -28.84
CA GLN A 141 -24.91 3.25 -29.76
C GLN A 141 -23.86 4.05 -29.01
N THR A 142 -24.22 4.57 -27.82
CA THR A 142 -23.27 5.30 -26.96
C THR A 142 -22.08 4.42 -26.59
N LYS A 143 -22.32 3.15 -26.23
CA LYS A 143 -21.27 2.17 -25.93
C LYS A 143 -20.40 1.84 -27.14
N GLN A 144 -20.98 1.71 -28.35
CA GLN A 144 -20.23 1.46 -29.58
C GLN A 144 -19.34 2.66 -29.98
N ILE A 145 -19.87 3.89 -29.86
CA ILE A 145 -19.12 5.14 -30.05
C ILE A 145 -17.94 5.18 -29.09
N GLU A 146 -18.17 4.88 -27.80
CA GLU A 146 -17.14 4.89 -26.77
C GLU A 146 -16.03 3.84 -27.04
N VAL A 147 -16.40 2.62 -27.45
CA VAL A 147 -15.43 1.58 -27.81
C VAL A 147 -14.60 2.00 -29.02
N LYS A 148 -15.24 2.53 -30.06
CA LYS A 148 -14.54 2.97 -31.28
C LYS A 148 -13.61 4.15 -30.99
N TYR A 149 -14.08 5.15 -30.23
CA TYR A 149 -13.26 6.28 -29.79
C TYR A 149 -12.04 5.80 -29.00
N LYS A 150 -12.22 4.95 -27.97
CA LYS A 150 -11.11 4.43 -27.16
C LYS A 150 -10.08 3.65 -27.97
N SER A 151 -10.50 2.96 -29.04
CA SER A 151 -9.59 2.24 -29.92
C SER A 151 -8.72 3.14 -30.78
N GLN A 152 -9.10 4.40 -30.99
CA GLN A 152 -8.45 5.35 -31.89
C GLN A 152 -7.85 6.58 -31.18
N ALA A 153 -8.28 6.89 -29.96
CA ALA A 153 -7.87 8.11 -29.26
C ALA A 153 -6.37 8.15 -28.93
N LEU A 154 -5.78 9.34 -29.02
CA LEU A 154 -4.41 9.65 -28.59
C LEU A 154 -4.29 9.65 -27.06
N ILE A 155 -5.35 10.08 -26.37
CA ILE A 155 -5.49 10.01 -24.92
C ILE A 155 -6.47 8.89 -24.58
N TYR A 156 -5.98 7.84 -23.93
CA TYR A 156 -6.81 6.68 -23.58
C TYR A 156 -7.09 6.57 -22.08
N PRO A 157 -8.32 6.23 -21.67
CA PRO A 157 -8.65 5.93 -20.29
C PRO A 157 -7.99 4.60 -19.90
N GLY A 158 -7.04 4.60 -18.96
CA GLY A 158 -6.36 3.37 -18.54
C GLY A 158 -7.35 2.37 -17.90
N PHE A 159 -7.59 1.21 -18.53
CA PHE A 159 -8.50 0.16 -18.03
C PHE A 159 -7.77 -1.02 -17.37
N LYS A 160 -8.52 -1.79 -16.58
CA LYS A 160 -8.11 -3.02 -15.88
C LYS A 160 -7.79 -4.19 -16.83
N ASP A 161 -8.12 -4.10 -18.12
CA ASP A 161 -8.07 -5.20 -19.09
C ASP A 161 -6.97 -5.04 -20.17
N GLY A 162 -5.95 -4.22 -19.91
CA GLY A 162 -4.79 -4.08 -20.79
C GLY A 162 -4.94 -3.04 -21.91
N HIS A 163 -3.79 -2.56 -22.38
CA HIS A 163 -3.65 -1.61 -23.47
C HIS A 163 -3.96 -2.29 -24.81
N LYS A 164 -5.03 -1.89 -25.51
CA LYS A 164 -5.27 -2.34 -26.89
C LYS A 164 -4.41 -1.50 -27.84
N VAL A 165 -3.36 -2.14 -28.36
CA VAL A 165 -2.44 -1.60 -29.38
C VAL A 165 -3.21 -1.30 -30.65
N TRP A 166 -2.87 -0.23 -31.35
CA TRP A 166 -3.42 0.02 -32.69
C TRP A 166 -3.09 -1.13 -33.65
N THR A 167 -4.15 -1.67 -34.25
CA THR A 167 -4.09 -2.59 -35.38
C THR A 167 -4.25 -1.81 -36.69
N ILE A 168 -4.00 -2.47 -37.82
CA ILE A 168 -4.23 -1.90 -39.16
C ILE A 168 -5.67 -1.36 -39.30
N GLU A 169 -6.66 -2.08 -38.76
CA GLU A 169 -8.08 -1.70 -38.85
C GLU A 169 -8.47 -0.54 -37.92
N SER A 170 -7.79 -0.42 -36.79
CA SER A 170 -8.08 0.59 -35.77
C SER A 170 -7.15 1.80 -35.84
N PHE A 171 -6.21 1.85 -36.77
CA PHE A 171 -5.22 2.93 -36.86
C PHE A 171 -5.84 4.23 -37.39
N PRO A 172 -5.78 5.34 -36.65
CA PRO A 172 -6.41 6.60 -37.05
C PRO A 172 -5.51 7.42 -38.00
N LEU A 173 -5.24 6.91 -39.21
CA LEU A 173 -4.28 7.48 -40.18
C LEU A 173 -4.42 9.00 -40.36
N GLU A 174 -5.63 9.49 -40.65
CA GLU A 174 -5.88 10.91 -40.88
C GLU A 174 -5.59 11.78 -39.65
N GLN A 175 -5.73 11.23 -38.44
CA GLN A 175 -5.42 11.97 -37.22
C GLN A 175 -3.93 11.98 -36.92
N ILE A 176 -3.25 10.87 -37.22
CA ILE A 176 -1.79 10.82 -37.15
C ILE A 176 -1.16 11.80 -38.13
N LYS A 177 -1.68 11.90 -39.36
CA LYS A 177 -1.22 12.90 -40.33
C LYS A 177 -1.41 14.32 -39.81
N LYS A 178 -2.59 14.64 -39.28
CA LYS A 178 -2.86 15.95 -38.64
C LYS A 178 -1.96 16.20 -37.43
N LEU A 179 -1.70 15.18 -36.62
CA LEU A 179 -0.77 15.26 -35.50
C LEU A 179 0.64 15.61 -35.97
N ILE A 180 1.17 14.88 -36.94
CA ILE A 180 2.52 15.11 -37.49
C ILE A 180 2.62 16.53 -38.05
N ALA A 181 1.63 16.97 -38.83
CA ALA A 181 1.60 18.32 -39.38
C ALA A 181 1.59 19.41 -38.29
N GLN A 182 0.71 19.29 -37.29
CA GLN A 182 0.62 20.27 -36.20
C GLN A 182 1.86 20.26 -35.31
N VAL A 183 2.45 19.09 -35.04
CA VAL A 183 3.72 18.99 -34.31
C VAL A 183 4.84 19.64 -35.11
N ARG A 184 4.92 19.41 -36.43
CA ARG A 184 5.95 20.01 -37.29
C ARG A 184 5.86 21.54 -37.25
N ASP A 185 4.66 22.10 -37.42
CA ASP A 185 4.40 23.54 -37.38
C ASP A 185 4.84 24.19 -36.04
N GLN A 186 4.58 23.51 -34.92
CA GLN A 186 4.92 24.04 -33.59
C GLN A 186 6.34 23.69 -33.13
N SER A 187 6.98 22.68 -33.75
CA SER A 187 8.24 22.09 -33.27
C SER A 187 9.40 23.08 -33.19
N GLU A 188 9.49 24.00 -34.15
CA GLU A 188 10.56 25.01 -34.19
C GLU A 188 10.41 26.01 -33.03
N LYS A 189 9.18 26.46 -32.75
CA LYS A 189 8.90 27.35 -31.63
C LYS A 189 9.24 26.69 -30.30
N TRP A 190 8.78 25.45 -30.09
CA TRP A 190 9.08 24.67 -28.89
C TRP A 190 10.59 24.43 -28.72
N PHE A 191 11.30 24.17 -29.82
CA PHE A 191 12.74 24.01 -29.81
C PHE A 191 13.47 25.30 -29.40
N ILE A 192 13.07 26.45 -29.94
CA ILE A 192 13.65 27.75 -29.58
C ILE A 192 13.43 28.05 -28.09
N GLU A 193 12.22 27.82 -27.58
CA GLU A 193 11.88 28.06 -26.17
C GLU A 193 12.66 27.13 -25.23
N ASP A 194 12.74 25.83 -25.55
CA ASP A 194 13.51 24.88 -24.74
C ASP A 194 15.03 25.17 -24.79
N ASN A 195 15.57 25.56 -25.96
CA ASN A 195 16.96 25.97 -26.12
C ASN A 195 17.31 27.22 -25.33
N LYS A 196 16.45 28.25 -25.32
CA LYS A 196 16.67 29.45 -24.50
C LYS A 196 16.83 29.07 -23.03
N ALA A 197 15.95 28.21 -22.55
CA ALA A 197 15.97 27.77 -21.17
C ALA A 197 17.18 26.84 -20.89
N LEU A 198 17.60 26.01 -21.86
CA LEU A 198 18.79 25.17 -21.76
C LEU A 198 20.09 26.01 -21.74
N ASN A 199 20.13 27.09 -22.52
CA ASN A 199 21.25 28.02 -22.55
C ASN A 199 21.44 28.72 -21.19
N LEU A 200 20.35 29.16 -20.56
CA LEU A 200 20.40 29.73 -19.20
C LEU A 200 20.98 28.72 -18.20
N GLN A 201 20.63 27.44 -18.31
CA GLN A 201 21.17 26.40 -17.45
C GLN A 201 22.64 26.13 -17.71
N ASN A 202 23.05 26.08 -18.98
CA ASN A 202 24.46 25.94 -19.34
C ASN A 202 25.29 27.10 -18.78
N GLN A 203 24.75 28.33 -18.74
CA GLN A 203 25.41 29.46 -18.09
C GLN A 203 25.56 29.25 -16.57
N LEU A 204 24.55 28.71 -15.88
CA LEU A 204 24.63 28.38 -14.45
C LEU A 204 25.66 27.27 -14.18
N ILE A 205 25.64 26.20 -14.97
CA ILE A 205 26.62 25.10 -14.89
C ILE A 205 28.03 25.63 -15.13
N HIS A 206 28.22 26.50 -16.12
CA HIS A 206 29.51 27.13 -16.41
C HIS A 206 29.99 27.97 -15.23
N LYS A 207 29.11 28.78 -14.63
CA LYS A 207 29.42 29.61 -13.45
C LYS A 207 29.86 28.75 -12.26
N GLU A 208 29.18 27.66 -11.96
CA GLU A 208 29.60 26.76 -10.87
C GLU A 208 30.86 25.97 -11.21
N THR A 209 31.07 25.63 -12.47
CA THR A 209 32.32 25.02 -12.93
C THR A 209 33.51 25.92 -12.68
N ILE A 210 33.39 27.22 -12.99
CA ILE A 210 34.46 28.19 -12.71
C ILE A 210 34.79 28.19 -11.21
N ARG A 211 33.79 28.11 -10.33
CA ARG A 211 34.00 28.03 -8.88
C ARG A 211 34.67 26.74 -8.45
N LEU A 212 34.24 25.59 -8.97
CA LEU A 212 34.89 24.30 -8.72
C LEU A 212 36.36 24.37 -9.14
N ASN A 213 36.65 24.88 -10.34
CA ASN A 213 38.01 25.01 -10.83
C ASN A 213 38.83 25.95 -9.93
N ALA A 214 38.29 27.08 -9.50
CA ALA A 214 38.98 27.97 -8.55
C ALA A 214 39.33 27.28 -7.22
N LEU A 215 38.44 26.44 -6.68
CA LEU A 215 38.73 25.65 -5.47
C LEU A 215 39.77 24.55 -5.74
N LEU A 216 39.74 23.92 -6.91
CA LEU A 216 40.73 22.92 -7.33
C LEU A 216 42.11 23.55 -7.56
N GLU A 217 42.18 24.79 -8.04
CA GLU A 217 43.42 25.56 -8.12
C GLU A 217 44.04 25.78 -6.73
N GLN A 218 43.21 26.07 -5.73
CA GLN A 218 43.67 26.31 -4.35
C GLN A 218 44.07 25.03 -3.60
N HIS A 219 43.36 23.92 -3.81
CA HIS A 219 43.51 22.72 -2.99
C HIS A 219 44.07 21.50 -3.74
N SER A 220 44.30 21.59 -5.06
CA SER A 220 44.71 20.51 -5.97
C SER A 220 43.74 19.32 -6.11
N SER A 221 43.01 18.97 -5.06
CA SER A 221 42.00 17.93 -5.02
C SER A 221 40.92 18.26 -3.99
N LEU A 222 39.67 17.95 -4.33
CA LEU A 222 38.51 18.16 -3.47
C LEU A 222 37.75 16.84 -3.32
N PHE A 223 36.97 16.73 -2.25
CA PHE A 223 35.98 15.69 -2.12
C PHE A 223 34.58 16.27 -2.33
N VAL A 224 33.86 15.78 -3.32
CA VAL A 224 32.49 16.22 -3.65
C VAL A 224 31.50 15.24 -3.04
N LEU A 225 30.67 15.73 -2.12
CA LEU A 225 29.58 14.98 -1.50
C LEU A 225 28.23 15.57 -1.94
N VAL A 226 27.41 14.73 -2.58
CA VAL A 226 26.03 15.07 -2.95
C VAL A 226 25.07 14.32 -2.04
N LEU A 227 24.13 15.05 -1.43
CA LEU A 227 23.15 14.45 -0.52
C LEU A 227 21.79 15.16 -0.59
N ASP A 228 20.75 14.43 -0.20
CA ASP A 228 19.40 14.96 0.05
C ASP A 228 19.11 14.94 1.55
N ILE A 229 18.54 16.02 2.08
CA ILE A 229 17.92 16.05 3.41
C ILE A 229 16.43 16.28 3.22
N ARG A 230 15.61 15.26 3.48
CA ARG A 230 14.16 15.26 3.24
C ARG A 230 13.40 15.47 4.53
N LEU A 231 12.47 16.42 4.52
CA LEU A 231 11.47 16.63 5.55
C LEU A 231 10.15 16.04 5.03
N ILE A 232 9.74 14.90 5.60
CA ILE A 232 8.63 14.12 5.05
C ILE A 232 7.32 14.63 5.64
N ASN A 233 6.39 15.03 4.76
CA ASN A 233 5.08 15.49 5.15
C ASN A 233 4.09 14.32 5.32
N TYR A 234 4.11 13.66 6.47
CA TYR A 234 3.13 12.61 6.77
C TYR A 234 1.70 13.15 6.97
N PHE A 235 1.53 14.45 7.19
CA PHE A 235 0.23 15.06 7.50
C PHE A 235 -0.63 15.32 6.26
N THR A 236 -0.03 15.54 5.09
CA THR A 236 -0.76 15.66 3.80
C THR A 236 -1.36 14.35 3.32
N THR A 237 -0.73 13.21 3.61
CA THR A 237 -1.31 11.86 3.32
C THR A 237 -2.63 11.60 4.06
N HIS A 238 -2.93 12.41 5.08
CA HIS A 238 -4.15 12.37 5.90
C HIS A 238 -4.97 13.67 5.83
N HIS A 239 -4.69 14.55 4.86
CA HIS A 239 -5.40 15.84 4.64
C HIS A 239 -5.35 16.85 5.81
N ARG A 240 -4.35 16.77 6.70
CA ARG A 240 -4.32 17.59 7.94
C ARG A 240 -3.66 18.97 7.77
N ILE A 241 -2.77 19.13 6.79
CA ILE A 241 -2.02 20.39 6.55
C ILE A 241 -1.86 20.54 5.03
N SER A 242 -2.07 21.74 4.47
CA SER A 242 -1.76 22.01 3.06
C SER A 242 -0.25 21.93 2.83
N GLU A 243 0.18 21.66 1.59
CA GLU A 243 1.61 21.66 1.28
C GLU A 243 2.23 23.05 1.55
N GLU A 244 1.52 24.12 1.21
CA GLU A 244 1.92 25.49 1.53
C GLU A 244 2.18 25.65 3.03
N ASN A 245 1.21 25.33 3.89
CA ASN A 245 1.38 25.46 5.34
C ASN A 245 2.52 24.59 5.89
N PHE A 246 2.79 23.43 5.27
CA PHE A 246 3.94 22.61 5.60
C PHE A 246 5.26 23.31 5.24
N TRP A 247 5.35 23.91 4.05
CA TRP A 247 6.51 24.70 3.63
C TRP A 247 6.74 25.92 4.53
N TRP A 248 5.68 26.68 4.83
CA TRP A 248 5.73 27.80 5.76
C TRP A 248 6.18 27.38 7.16
N GLY A 249 5.65 26.27 7.68
CA GLY A 249 6.02 25.77 9.01
C GLY A 249 7.43 25.21 9.09
N ASN A 250 8.01 24.73 7.98
CA ASN A 250 9.34 24.10 7.98
C ASN A 250 10.46 24.99 7.39
N GLY A 251 10.15 26.21 6.93
CA GLY A 251 11.16 27.15 6.43
C GLY A 251 12.28 27.47 7.42
N PRO A 252 11.96 27.76 8.70
CA PRO A 252 12.99 27.94 9.72
C PRO A 252 13.90 26.71 9.89
N ILE A 253 13.39 25.49 9.63
CA ILE A 253 14.16 24.25 9.77
C ILE A 253 15.16 24.19 8.63
N VAL A 254 14.73 24.47 7.40
CA VAL A 254 15.62 24.55 6.23
C VAL A 254 16.75 25.55 6.46
N ILE A 255 16.46 26.73 7.01
CA ILE A 255 17.47 27.75 7.35
C ILE A 255 18.48 27.20 8.37
N ALA A 256 18.00 26.56 9.43
CA ALA A 256 18.87 25.97 10.46
C ALA A 256 19.74 24.84 9.90
N ILE A 257 19.19 24.00 9.02
CA ILE A 257 19.95 22.93 8.34
C ILE A 257 21.08 23.53 7.49
N ARG A 258 20.82 24.60 6.73
CA ARG A 258 21.86 25.26 5.94
C ARG A 258 22.98 25.83 6.79
N LYS A 259 22.66 26.49 7.89
CA LYS A 259 23.67 26.99 8.83
C LYS A 259 24.49 25.84 9.45
N MET A 260 23.85 24.70 9.74
CA MET A 260 24.57 23.51 10.18
C MET A 260 25.52 22.97 9.11
N LEU A 261 25.12 22.99 7.83
CA LEU A 261 25.99 22.59 6.71
C LEU A 261 27.19 23.52 6.55
N GLU A 262 27.02 24.82 6.85
CA GLU A 262 28.10 25.83 6.91
C GLU A 262 29.17 25.51 7.97
N GLU A 263 28.80 24.82 9.05
CA GLU A 263 29.69 24.44 10.16
C GLU A 263 30.36 23.07 10.01
N LEU A 264 30.13 22.36 8.90
CA LEU A 264 30.73 21.04 8.73
C LEU A 264 32.26 21.15 8.68
N PRO A 265 32.98 20.32 9.45
CA PRO A 265 34.44 20.35 9.47
C PRO A 265 34.98 20.08 8.06
N GLU A 266 36.00 20.85 7.66
CA GLU A 266 36.67 20.74 6.36
C GLU A 266 35.79 21.00 5.12
N CYS A 267 34.54 21.45 5.29
CA CYS A 267 33.67 21.89 4.21
C CYS A 267 34.08 23.30 3.75
N LEU A 268 34.60 23.40 2.52
CA LEU A 268 35.13 24.64 1.95
C LEU A 268 34.03 25.50 1.31
N TYR A 269 33.07 24.82 0.67
CA TYR A 269 31.97 25.45 -0.05
C TYR A 269 30.79 24.51 -0.10
N GLY A 270 29.58 25.06 -0.13
CA GLY A 270 28.37 24.28 -0.27
C GLY A 270 27.31 25.01 -1.08
N TYR A 271 26.48 24.21 -1.75
CA TYR A 271 25.37 24.66 -2.56
C TYR A 271 24.13 23.89 -2.11
N THR A 272 23.06 24.60 -1.74
CA THR A 272 21.85 23.99 -1.21
C THR A 272 20.61 24.55 -1.89
N LYS A 273 19.64 23.68 -2.17
CA LYS A 273 18.36 24.07 -2.76
C LYS A 273 17.19 23.36 -2.10
N ALA A 274 16.19 24.13 -1.73
CA ALA A 274 14.91 23.62 -1.28
C ALA A 274 14.00 23.38 -2.50
N GLU A 275 13.48 22.17 -2.63
CA GLU A 275 12.57 21.76 -3.70
C GLU A 275 11.54 20.74 -3.17
N ARG A 276 10.51 20.39 -3.96
CA ARG A 276 9.54 19.35 -3.58
C ARG A 276 10.23 17.98 -3.49
N ASP A 277 9.88 17.20 -2.46
CA ASP A 277 10.39 15.83 -2.28
C ASP A 277 9.69 14.76 -3.14
N LEU A 278 8.83 15.18 -4.09
CA LEU A 278 7.94 14.36 -4.93
C LEU A 278 6.77 13.67 -4.18
N ARG A 279 6.65 13.90 -2.87
CA ARG A 279 5.65 13.33 -1.96
C ARG A 279 4.99 14.38 -1.06
N LEU A 280 4.92 15.65 -1.51
CA LEU A 280 4.32 16.79 -0.79
C LEU A 280 5.10 17.26 0.46
N GLY A 281 6.35 16.85 0.61
CA GLY A 281 7.32 17.33 1.59
C GLY A 281 8.39 18.23 0.98
N ILE A 282 9.43 18.51 1.75
CA ILE A 282 10.54 19.40 1.37
C ILE A 282 11.81 18.57 1.24
N ASN A 283 12.52 18.74 0.14
CA ASN A 283 13.85 18.20 -0.05
C ASN A 283 14.87 19.32 -0.11
N LEU A 284 15.85 19.31 0.78
CA LEU A 284 17.05 20.11 0.65
C LEU A 284 18.10 19.29 -0.10
N HIS A 285 18.31 19.62 -1.37
CA HIS A 285 19.34 19.01 -2.20
C HIS A 285 20.66 19.77 -2.00
N CYS A 286 21.74 19.05 -1.68
CA CYS A 286 23.01 19.62 -1.28
C CYS A 286 24.17 19.10 -2.11
N ILE A 287 25.03 20.01 -2.57
CA ILE A 287 26.36 19.71 -3.14
C ILE A 287 27.40 20.36 -2.24
N LEU A 288 28.26 19.55 -1.62
CA LEU A 288 29.24 19.99 -0.64
C LEU A 288 30.65 19.68 -1.15
N TYR A 289 31.55 20.66 -1.02
CA TYR A 289 32.95 20.54 -1.41
C TYR A 289 33.80 20.54 -0.14
N PHE A 290 34.45 19.42 0.12
CA PHE A 290 35.37 19.25 1.23
C PHE A 290 36.81 19.30 0.76
N LYS A 291 37.70 19.70 1.67
CA LYS A 291 39.13 19.46 1.49
C LYS A 291 39.35 17.94 1.37
N TYR A 292 40.11 17.52 0.35
CA TYR A 292 40.35 16.10 0.15
C TYR A 292 41.26 15.52 1.24
N THR A 293 40.85 14.40 1.83
CA THR A 293 41.69 13.57 2.70
C THR A 293 41.60 12.10 2.26
N PRO A 294 42.71 11.33 2.27
CA PRO A 294 42.68 9.91 1.87
C PRO A 294 41.75 9.03 2.73
N LYS A 295 41.42 9.49 3.95
CA LYS A 295 40.53 8.80 4.89
C LYS A 295 39.12 9.40 4.94
N PHE A 296 38.74 10.22 3.96
CA PHE A 296 37.42 10.86 3.93
C PHE A 296 36.30 9.80 4.00
N ASN A 297 35.39 9.97 4.95
CA ASN A 297 34.32 8.99 5.20
C ASN A 297 32.94 9.66 5.09
N GLU A 298 32.27 9.43 3.97
CA GLU A 298 30.93 9.95 3.70
C GLU A 298 29.93 9.54 4.80
N GLN A 299 30.03 8.31 5.31
CA GLN A 299 29.12 7.78 6.32
C GLN A 299 29.29 8.50 7.67
N GLN A 300 30.52 8.92 8.01
CA GLN A 300 30.76 9.72 9.22
C GLN A 300 30.08 11.09 9.11
N ILE A 301 30.21 11.77 7.96
CA ILE A 301 29.53 13.05 7.73
C ILE A 301 28.00 12.89 7.79
N ILE A 302 27.45 11.84 7.18
CA ILE A 302 26.01 11.56 7.22
C ILE A 302 25.54 11.26 8.65
N THR A 303 26.32 10.49 9.41
CA THR A 303 25.98 10.16 10.81
C THR A 303 26.01 11.41 11.67
N LEU A 304 27.05 12.24 11.54
CA LEU A 304 27.15 13.55 12.21
C LEU A 304 25.95 14.45 11.88
N LEU A 305 25.54 14.50 10.61
CA LEU A 305 24.37 15.25 10.19
C LEU A 305 23.10 14.71 10.85
N LYS A 306 22.88 13.39 10.84
CA LYS A 306 21.71 12.78 11.49
C LYS A 306 21.67 13.05 13.00
N GLU A 307 22.81 12.97 13.67
CA GLU A 307 22.93 13.27 15.10
C GLU A 307 22.65 14.75 15.39
N LYS A 308 23.27 15.67 14.65
CA LYS A 308 23.00 17.11 14.79
C LYS A 308 21.54 17.44 14.50
N LEU A 309 20.94 16.85 13.46
CA LEU A 309 19.52 17.01 13.16
C LEU A 309 18.63 16.47 14.29
N ALA A 310 18.94 15.30 14.85
CA ALA A 310 18.19 14.74 15.98
C ALA A 310 18.28 15.60 17.25
N VAL A 311 19.44 16.22 17.50
CA VAL A 311 19.65 17.13 18.63
C VAL A 311 18.94 18.47 18.42
N LEU A 312 19.06 19.04 17.23
CA LEU A 312 18.44 20.33 16.88
C LEU A 312 16.91 20.20 16.74
N PHE A 313 16.42 19.03 16.33
CA PHE A 313 15.01 18.77 16.05
C PHE A 313 14.48 17.47 16.70
N PRO A 314 14.45 17.36 18.06
CA PRO A 314 14.09 16.11 18.75
C PRO A 314 12.66 15.61 18.47
N ASN A 315 11.77 16.54 18.13
CA ASN A 315 10.36 16.25 17.84
C ASN A 315 10.11 15.94 16.35
N LEU A 316 11.11 16.16 15.49
CA LEU A 316 11.01 15.89 14.07
C LEU A 316 11.28 14.40 13.82
N LYS A 317 10.27 13.56 14.02
CA LYS A 317 10.40 12.09 13.88
C LYS A 317 10.67 11.62 12.44
N ASN A 318 10.60 12.52 11.46
CA ASN A 318 10.31 12.20 10.06
C ASN A 318 11.24 12.94 9.08
N PHE A 319 12.54 12.74 9.20
CA PHE A 319 13.52 13.19 8.22
C PHE A 319 14.37 12.05 7.66
N GLU A 320 14.83 12.19 6.43
CA GLU A 320 15.73 11.24 5.79
C GLU A 320 16.95 11.97 5.24
N VAL A 321 18.15 11.45 5.52
CA VAL A 321 19.40 11.90 4.88
C VAL A 321 19.85 10.81 3.93
N ARG A 322 19.81 11.12 2.63
CA ARG A 322 20.16 10.17 1.55
C ARG A 322 21.46 10.60 0.88
N ASN A 323 22.41 9.68 0.81
CA ASN A 323 23.67 9.85 0.08
C ASN A 323 23.46 9.61 -1.42
N TRP A 324 23.65 10.64 -2.24
CA TRP A 324 23.56 10.53 -3.69
C TRP A 324 24.84 10.05 -4.35
N ASN A 325 25.99 10.12 -3.68
CA ASN A 325 27.23 9.57 -4.22
C ASN A 325 27.09 8.06 -4.47
N ASN A 326 26.46 7.33 -3.55
CA ASN A 326 26.16 5.90 -3.71
C ASN A 326 25.32 5.60 -4.96
N VAL A 327 24.34 6.46 -5.26
CA VAL A 327 23.47 6.30 -6.43
C VAL A 327 24.25 6.59 -7.72
N LEU A 328 24.98 7.71 -7.73
CA LEU A 328 25.80 8.13 -8.88
C LEU A 328 26.89 7.10 -9.21
N ASN A 329 27.58 6.58 -8.20
CA ASN A 329 28.63 5.57 -8.36
C ASN A 329 28.09 4.22 -8.85
N LYS A 330 26.88 3.84 -8.41
CA LYS A 330 26.29 2.53 -8.74
C LYS A 330 25.64 2.50 -10.12
N PHE A 331 24.94 3.57 -10.50
CA PHE A 331 24.05 3.55 -11.67
C PHE A 331 24.45 4.48 -12.81
N TYR A 332 25.35 5.44 -12.58
CA TYR A 332 25.65 6.49 -13.57
C TYR A 332 27.15 6.66 -13.83
N SER A 333 27.84 7.46 -13.03
CA SER A 333 29.27 7.73 -13.22
C SER A 333 30.00 7.77 -11.88
N LYS A 334 30.99 6.88 -11.75
CA LYS A 334 31.94 6.87 -10.63
C LYS A 334 32.89 8.07 -10.60
N LEU A 335 32.99 8.80 -11.72
CA LEU A 335 33.86 9.97 -11.85
C LEU A 335 33.17 11.28 -11.43
N ALA A 336 31.84 11.27 -11.30
CA ALA A 336 31.06 12.49 -11.09
C ALA A 336 31.12 13.03 -9.65
N VAL A 337 31.55 12.23 -8.67
CA VAL A 337 31.53 12.55 -7.23
C VAL A 337 32.73 11.94 -6.51
N GLY A 338 32.92 12.27 -5.23
CA GLY A 338 34.06 11.81 -4.44
C GLY A 338 35.31 12.64 -4.74
N CYS A 339 36.47 11.99 -4.84
CA CYS A 339 37.75 12.69 -5.10
C CYS A 339 37.80 13.24 -6.53
N VAL A 340 37.74 14.56 -6.66
CA VAL A 340 37.90 15.29 -7.93
C VAL A 340 39.26 16.00 -7.91
N LYS A 341 40.08 15.76 -8.93
CA LYS A 341 41.44 16.34 -9.06
C LYS A 341 41.48 17.43 -10.11
N LYS A 342 42.29 18.47 -9.87
CA LYS A 342 42.48 19.61 -10.79
C LYS A 342 42.79 19.19 -12.23
N ASN A 343 43.67 18.20 -12.41
CA ASN A 343 44.15 17.79 -13.73
C ASN A 343 43.24 16.78 -14.44
N ASN A 344 42.17 16.31 -13.78
CA ASN A 344 41.30 15.28 -14.34
C ASN A 344 40.08 15.91 -15.02
N LYS A 345 40.23 16.22 -16.31
CA LYS A 345 39.16 16.83 -17.12
C LYS A 345 37.92 15.96 -17.22
N ASP A 346 38.08 14.63 -17.21
CA ASP A 346 36.95 13.69 -17.31
C ASP A 346 36.09 13.70 -16.04
N GLN A 347 36.70 13.83 -14.86
CA GLN A 347 35.96 13.99 -13.59
C GLN A 347 35.18 15.30 -13.57
N ILE A 348 35.80 16.40 -13.98
CA ILE A 348 35.14 17.72 -14.03
C ILE A 348 33.94 17.68 -14.99
N LYS A 349 34.11 17.08 -16.18
CA LYS A 349 33.02 16.90 -17.15
C LYS A 349 31.91 15.98 -16.62
N ALA A 350 32.27 14.87 -15.97
CA ALA A 350 31.29 13.98 -15.36
C ALA A 350 30.49 14.65 -14.25
N PHE A 351 31.14 15.49 -13.43
CA PHE A 351 30.46 16.29 -12.41
C PHE A 351 29.47 17.30 -13.01
N GLN A 352 29.86 18.00 -14.08
CA GLN A 352 28.95 18.90 -14.81
C GLN A 352 27.72 18.15 -15.35
N ASP A 353 27.97 17.04 -16.05
CA ASP A 353 26.95 16.28 -16.77
C ASP A 353 25.92 15.59 -15.85
N TRP A 354 26.37 15.08 -14.71
CA TRP A 354 25.54 14.25 -13.81
C TRP A 354 25.10 14.98 -12.54
N VAL A 355 25.91 15.89 -12.00
CA VAL A 355 25.58 16.58 -10.74
C VAL A 355 24.99 17.96 -11.01
N LEU A 356 25.75 18.86 -11.65
CA LEU A 356 25.28 20.25 -11.87
C LEU A 356 24.09 20.31 -12.81
N ASN A 357 24.12 19.54 -13.90
CA ASN A 357 23.01 19.47 -14.85
C ASN A 357 21.71 19.03 -14.15
N TYR A 358 21.76 17.98 -13.33
CA TYR A 358 20.59 17.57 -12.56
C TYR A 358 20.12 18.66 -11.59
N TYR A 359 21.07 19.25 -10.85
CA TYR A 359 20.80 20.29 -9.89
C TYR A 359 20.08 21.48 -10.52
N PHE A 360 20.51 21.99 -11.68
CA PHE A 360 19.87 23.16 -12.29
C PHE A 360 18.65 22.83 -13.16
N MET A 361 18.52 21.59 -13.62
CA MET A 361 17.35 21.16 -14.39
C MET A 361 16.12 20.90 -13.52
N SER A 362 16.30 20.44 -12.27
CA SER A 362 15.15 20.06 -11.44
C SER A 362 14.23 21.23 -11.07
N ASP A 363 14.71 22.48 -11.13
CA ASP A 363 13.91 23.69 -10.84
C ASP A 363 12.69 23.84 -11.74
N ARG A 364 12.80 23.38 -12.99
CA ARG A 364 11.69 23.42 -13.94
C ARG A 364 10.51 22.54 -13.53
N TYR A 365 10.76 21.51 -12.72
CA TYR A 365 9.79 20.47 -12.40
C TYR A 365 9.40 20.47 -10.93
N LEU A 366 10.36 20.64 -10.02
CA LEU A 366 10.20 20.40 -8.59
C LEU A 366 9.87 21.64 -7.78
N TRP A 367 9.70 22.78 -8.43
CA TRP A 367 9.35 24.01 -7.75
C TRP A 367 7.86 24.00 -7.29
N PRO A 368 7.51 24.55 -6.11
CA PRO A 368 6.11 24.68 -5.70
C PRO A 368 5.32 25.70 -6.56
N GLU A 369 3.98 25.66 -6.50
CA GLU A 369 3.08 26.59 -7.21
C GLU A 369 2.63 27.78 -6.35
N PHE A 370 2.88 27.71 -5.04
CA PHE A 370 2.58 28.75 -4.07
C PHE A 370 3.81 29.62 -3.81
N GLN A 371 3.61 30.82 -3.25
CA GLN A 371 4.71 31.68 -2.82
C GLN A 371 5.42 31.03 -1.63
N VAL A 372 6.72 30.78 -1.80
CA VAL A 372 7.60 30.30 -0.72
C VAL A 372 7.90 31.49 0.20
N PRO A 373 7.90 31.30 1.53
CA PRO A 373 8.24 32.36 2.49
C PRO A 373 9.53 33.09 2.10
N PHE A 374 9.50 34.42 2.11
CA PHE A 374 10.65 35.27 1.75
C PHE A 374 11.92 34.96 2.56
N GLU A 375 11.77 34.50 3.81
CA GLU A 375 12.88 34.11 4.69
C GLU A 375 13.60 32.82 4.24
N MET A 376 12.90 31.94 3.50
CA MET A 376 13.48 30.72 2.97
C MET A 376 14.06 31.03 1.59
N GLU A 377 15.27 31.62 1.55
CA GLU A 377 16.04 31.68 0.28
C GLU A 377 16.02 30.30 -0.37
N THR A 378 15.76 30.21 -1.66
CA THR A 378 15.40 28.90 -2.25
C THR A 378 16.63 28.14 -2.72
N SER A 379 17.64 28.88 -3.17
CA SER A 379 19.00 28.40 -3.37
C SER A 379 19.96 29.28 -2.59
N ARG A 380 20.92 28.66 -1.90
CA ARG A 380 21.96 29.38 -1.14
C ARG A 380 23.30 28.71 -1.35
N SER A 381 24.30 29.53 -1.62
CA SER A 381 25.70 29.13 -1.67
C SER A 381 26.48 29.81 -0.56
N TYR A 382 27.41 29.10 0.07
CA TYR A 382 28.20 29.64 1.17
C TYR A 382 29.67 29.26 1.04
N ARG A 383 30.55 30.19 1.43
CA ARG A 383 31.98 29.94 1.71
C ARG A 383 32.18 29.94 3.21
N GLN A 384 33.11 29.12 3.70
CA GLN A 384 33.47 29.15 5.12
C GLN A 384 34.01 30.54 5.47
N GLY A 385 33.30 31.25 6.37
CA GLY A 385 33.61 32.59 6.85
C GLY A 385 33.07 32.75 8.27
N GLU A 386 33.88 33.36 9.13
CA GLU A 386 33.80 33.31 10.61
C GLU A 386 32.46 33.75 11.21
N ALA A 387 32.10 33.04 12.28
CA ALA A 387 31.20 33.44 13.37
C ALA A 387 29.74 33.81 13.04
N ILE A 388 28.84 32.81 13.10
CA ILE A 388 27.39 33.03 13.25
C ILE A 388 26.82 32.26 14.45
N VAL A 389 27.57 32.14 15.55
CA VAL A 389 27.04 31.50 16.78
C VAL A 389 25.83 32.27 17.33
N LYS A 390 25.82 33.61 17.24
CA LYS A 390 24.72 34.45 17.74
C LYS A 390 23.44 34.35 16.90
N GLU A 391 23.52 34.33 15.57
CA GLU A 391 22.28 34.18 14.78
C GLU A 391 21.83 32.72 14.68
N ILE A 392 22.71 31.74 14.86
CA ILE A 392 22.32 30.33 15.03
C ILE A 392 21.63 30.17 16.37
N ALA A 393 22.14 30.78 17.45
CA ALA A 393 21.43 30.83 18.72
C ALA A 393 20.09 31.57 18.59
N ALA A 394 20.00 32.66 17.81
CA ALA A 394 18.75 33.38 17.56
C ALA A 394 17.75 32.57 16.70
N ALA A 395 18.22 31.90 15.65
CA ALA A 395 17.40 31.01 14.81
C ALA A 395 16.97 29.77 15.61
N ASN A 396 17.87 29.17 16.40
CA ASN A 396 17.58 28.07 17.32
C ASN A 396 16.67 28.49 18.47
N LYS A 397 16.71 29.76 18.90
CA LYS A 397 15.80 30.30 19.92
C LYS A 397 14.42 30.59 19.32
N LYS A 398 14.34 31.21 18.13
CA LYS A 398 13.11 31.36 17.33
C LYS A 398 12.50 29.99 16.98
N MET A 399 13.34 29.01 16.67
CA MET A 399 12.97 27.63 16.38
C MET A 399 12.54 26.88 17.63
N LYS A 400 13.29 26.94 18.74
CA LYS A 400 12.86 26.35 20.00
C LYS A 400 11.55 26.97 20.44
N SER A 401 11.34 28.29 20.28
CA SER A 401 10.03 28.90 20.51
C SER A 401 8.98 28.45 19.49
N PHE A 402 9.32 28.14 18.24
CA PHE A 402 8.39 27.65 17.21
C PHE A 402 8.01 26.16 17.41
N CYS A 403 8.99 25.30 17.71
CA CYS A 403 8.81 23.90 18.10
C CYS A 403 8.18 23.76 19.50
N GLN A 404 8.41 24.72 20.41
CA GLN A 404 7.67 24.83 21.69
C GLN A 404 6.29 25.47 21.49
N MET A 405 6.10 26.29 20.45
CA MET A 405 4.78 26.74 20.00
C MET A 405 4.00 25.59 19.38
N GLN A 406 4.64 24.62 18.72
CA GLN A 406 4.10 23.26 18.53
C GLN A 406 4.10 22.48 19.86
N LYS A 407 3.43 23.09 20.82
CA LYS A 407 2.95 22.52 22.05
C LYS A 407 2.06 21.35 21.62
N SER A 408 2.63 20.15 21.65
CA SER A 408 1.97 18.90 21.27
C SER A 408 1.66 18.13 22.55
N ILE A 409 0.47 17.56 22.60
CA ILE A 409 0.01 16.77 23.74
C ILE A 409 0.85 15.50 23.78
N HIS A 410 1.64 15.32 24.84
CA HIS A 410 2.44 14.13 25.00
C HIS A 410 1.56 13.00 25.54
N VAL A 411 1.49 11.91 24.78
CA VAL A 411 0.89 10.65 25.23
C VAL A 411 2.00 9.61 25.31
N ASP A 412 2.24 9.06 26.51
CA ASP A 412 3.15 7.93 26.66
C ASP A 412 2.51 6.66 26.10
N GLU A 413 3.04 6.16 24.98
CA GLU A 413 2.49 5.02 24.28
C GLU A 413 2.52 3.74 25.12
N LYS A 414 3.59 3.53 25.93
CA LYS A 414 3.75 2.28 26.71
C LYS A 414 2.68 2.15 27.78
N SER A 415 2.38 3.22 28.51
CA SER A 415 1.35 3.18 29.57
C SER A 415 -0.08 3.27 29.05
N THR A 416 -0.30 3.85 27.86
CA THR A 416 -1.64 4.09 27.29
C THR A 416 -2.37 2.80 26.92
N TRP A 417 -1.64 1.81 26.41
CA TRP A 417 -2.24 0.57 25.87
C TRP A 417 -2.21 -0.62 26.85
N ILE A 418 -1.87 -0.39 28.12
CA ILE A 418 -1.92 -1.43 29.16
C ILE A 418 -3.37 -1.84 29.45
N THR A 419 -3.65 -3.15 29.43
CA THR A 419 -5.00 -3.72 29.60
C THR A 419 -5.30 -4.28 31.00
N SER A 420 -4.39 -4.10 31.96
CA SER A 420 -4.53 -4.63 33.34
C SER A 420 -5.76 -4.10 34.10
N HIS A 421 -6.29 -2.96 33.68
CA HIS A 421 -7.49 -2.34 34.23
C HIS A 421 -8.81 -2.95 33.73
N LEU A 422 -8.75 -3.75 32.66
CA LEU A 422 -9.92 -4.39 32.07
C LEU A 422 -10.20 -5.72 32.76
N SER A 423 -11.46 -6.16 32.72
CA SER A 423 -11.85 -7.46 33.27
C SER A 423 -11.18 -8.62 32.54
N LYS A 424 -11.19 -9.81 33.16
CA LYS A 424 -10.67 -11.03 32.51
C LYS A 424 -11.40 -11.33 31.19
N ASP A 425 -12.70 -11.11 31.13
CA ASP A 425 -13.50 -11.36 29.92
C ASP A 425 -13.20 -10.34 28.80
N ALA A 426 -12.96 -9.08 29.14
CA ALA A 426 -12.52 -8.06 28.19
C ALA A 426 -11.13 -8.38 27.63
N ASN A 427 -10.20 -8.78 28.49
CA ASN A 427 -8.88 -9.24 28.08
C ASN A 427 -8.95 -10.49 27.20
N ALA A 428 -9.84 -11.43 27.47
CA ALA A 428 -10.05 -12.60 26.62
C ALA A 428 -10.55 -12.20 25.22
N ARG A 429 -11.48 -11.24 25.10
CA ARG A 429 -11.93 -10.71 23.80
C ARG A 429 -10.80 -10.01 23.03
N ILE A 430 -10.00 -9.20 23.73
CA ILE A 430 -8.81 -8.56 23.14
C ILE A 430 -7.85 -9.61 22.57
N GLN A 431 -7.56 -10.66 23.34
CA GLN A 431 -6.68 -11.74 22.90
C GLN A 431 -7.20 -12.47 21.65
N LEU A 432 -8.51 -12.72 21.56
CA LEU A 432 -9.12 -13.34 20.38
C LEU A 432 -8.95 -12.47 19.13
N SER A 433 -9.19 -11.15 19.26
CA SER A 433 -9.00 -10.20 18.17
C SER A 433 -7.51 -10.06 17.78
N GLN A 434 -6.60 -10.03 18.75
CA GLN A 434 -5.15 -10.01 18.52
C GLN A 434 -4.68 -11.27 17.79
N CYS A 435 -5.21 -12.44 18.16
CA CYS A 435 -4.93 -13.69 17.47
C CYS A 435 -5.36 -13.63 16.01
N TYR A 436 -6.57 -13.10 15.74
CA TYR A 436 -7.07 -12.94 14.37
C TYR A 436 -6.25 -11.92 13.53
N ASN A 437 -5.72 -10.87 14.16
CA ASN A 437 -4.98 -9.81 13.46
C ASN A 437 -3.47 -10.08 13.32
N ARG A 438 -2.94 -11.18 13.87
CA ARG A 438 -1.48 -11.40 14.04
C ARG A 438 -0.68 -11.37 12.73
N GLU A 439 -1.21 -11.96 11.65
CA GLU A 439 -0.50 -12.06 10.35
C GLU A 439 -0.69 -10.88 9.40
N LYS A 440 -1.52 -9.92 9.78
CA LYS A 440 -1.60 -8.67 9.03
C LYS A 440 -0.25 -7.97 9.13
N GLN A 441 0.05 -7.09 8.17
CA GLN A 441 1.24 -6.24 8.23
C GLN A 441 1.38 -5.65 9.64
N GLU A 442 2.59 -5.68 10.21
CA GLU A 442 2.85 -5.36 11.63
C GLU A 442 2.14 -4.07 12.07
N VAL A 443 2.23 -3.02 11.26
CA VAL A 443 1.60 -1.71 11.52
C VAL A 443 0.07 -1.80 11.51
N LEU A 444 -0.51 -2.56 10.58
CA LEU A 444 -1.97 -2.77 10.50
C LEU A 444 -2.47 -3.63 11.67
N SER A 445 -1.75 -4.69 12.02
CA SER A 445 -2.04 -5.52 13.19
C SER A 445 -2.07 -4.68 14.46
N LYS A 446 -1.03 -3.88 14.68
CA LYS A 446 -0.92 -2.95 15.81
C LYS A 446 -2.11 -1.98 15.86
N SER A 447 -2.48 -1.39 14.73
CA SER A 447 -3.61 -0.47 14.62
C SER A 447 -4.95 -1.11 15.00
N LEU A 448 -5.25 -2.31 14.48
CA LEU A 448 -6.50 -3.02 14.78
C LEU A 448 -6.55 -3.48 16.25
N ASN A 449 -5.42 -3.87 16.82
CA ASN A 449 -5.32 -4.22 18.23
C ASN A 449 -5.59 -3.02 19.13
N TYR A 450 -5.10 -1.83 18.77
CA TYR A 450 -5.40 -0.58 19.47
C TYR A 450 -6.88 -0.23 19.40
N ILE A 451 -7.54 -0.43 18.25
CA ILE A 451 -8.99 -0.25 18.13
C ILE A 451 -9.74 -1.19 19.09
N GLU A 452 -9.36 -2.46 19.14
CA GLU A 452 -10.01 -3.44 20.02
C GLU A 452 -9.88 -3.06 21.51
N ILE A 453 -8.67 -2.68 21.93
CA ILE A 453 -8.40 -2.24 23.31
C ILE A 453 -9.20 -0.97 23.62
N PHE A 454 -9.27 -0.03 22.67
CA PHE A 454 -10.02 1.20 22.83
C PHE A 454 -11.53 0.95 22.96
N ILE A 455 -12.11 0.06 22.16
CA ILE A 455 -13.52 -0.36 22.27
C ILE A 455 -13.79 -0.95 23.66
N GLU A 456 -12.97 -1.89 24.14
CA GLU A 456 -13.14 -2.46 25.49
C GLU A 456 -13.02 -1.39 26.58
N THR A 457 -12.08 -0.45 26.42
CA THR A 457 -11.88 0.62 27.40
C THR A 457 -13.08 1.56 27.45
N ILE A 458 -13.69 1.90 26.31
CA ILE A 458 -14.92 2.70 26.25
C ILE A 458 -16.10 1.98 26.91
N LEU A 459 -16.24 0.67 26.66
CA LEU A 459 -17.33 -0.14 27.23
C LEU A 459 -17.18 -0.34 28.74
N ALA A 460 -15.95 -0.46 29.23
CA ALA A 460 -15.66 -0.73 30.64
C ALA A 460 -15.69 0.54 31.53
N SER A 461 -15.75 1.74 30.95
CA SER A 461 -15.59 3.00 31.69
C SER A 461 -16.61 4.06 31.31
N THR A 462 -17.16 4.72 32.32
CA THR A 462 -18.03 5.90 32.19
C THR A 462 -17.26 7.20 32.01
N PHE A 463 -15.93 7.20 32.19
CA PHE A 463 -15.10 8.39 32.01
C PHE A 463 -15.12 8.91 30.57
N ASN A 464 -15.05 10.23 30.39
CA ASN A 464 -14.87 10.86 29.08
C ASN A 464 -13.37 11.03 28.75
N ALA A 465 -13.02 11.67 27.63
CA ALA A 465 -11.62 11.91 27.26
C ALA A 465 -10.88 12.81 28.27
N PHE A 466 -11.60 13.76 28.88
CA PHE A 466 -11.10 14.70 29.86
C PHE A 466 -12.00 14.74 31.10
N GLU A 467 -11.39 14.77 32.28
CA GLU A 467 -12.07 15.02 33.55
C GLU A 467 -12.23 16.54 33.74
N LEU A 468 -13.46 17.04 33.60
CA LEU A 468 -13.79 18.46 33.73
C LEU A 468 -14.56 18.67 35.06
N LYS A 469 -14.04 19.49 35.97
CA LYS A 469 -14.75 19.87 37.20
C LYS A 469 -15.74 21.02 36.93
N GLN A 470 -16.90 21.01 37.59
CA GLN A 470 -18.01 21.95 37.36
C GLN A 470 -17.65 23.42 37.64
N ASP A 471 -16.65 23.71 38.49
CA ASP A 471 -16.30 25.08 38.90
C ASP A 471 -15.28 25.80 38.00
N GLN A 472 -15.00 25.27 36.80
CA GLN A 472 -13.93 25.79 35.91
C GLN A 472 -14.44 26.69 34.77
N VAL A 473 -15.60 27.32 34.95
CA VAL A 473 -16.30 28.11 33.92
C VAL A 473 -15.59 29.42 33.56
N GLY A 474 -14.61 29.88 34.35
CA GLY A 474 -13.94 31.18 34.16
C GLY A 474 -12.50 31.19 33.63
N MET A 475 -11.86 30.05 33.31
CA MET A 475 -10.42 30.00 33.02
C MET A 475 -10.15 30.00 31.50
N SER A 476 -9.88 31.18 30.94
CA SER A 476 -9.83 31.45 29.48
C SER A 476 -8.60 30.92 28.73
N LYS A 477 -7.61 30.29 29.39
CA LYS A 477 -6.49 29.60 28.71
C LYS A 477 -6.02 28.41 29.55
N ARG A 478 -6.30 27.17 29.12
CA ARG A 478 -5.64 25.99 29.70
C ARG A 478 -4.29 25.79 29.02
N GLY A 479 -3.19 25.89 29.77
CA GLY A 479 -1.89 25.42 29.29
C GLY A 479 -1.93 23.91 29.04
N ILE A 480 -1.25 23.43 28.00
CA ILE A 480 -1.22 22.01 27.60
C ILE A 480 -0.91 21.05 28.77
N GLN A 481 -0.03 21.45 29.68
CA GLN A 481 0.30 20.65 30.87
C GLN A 481 -0.91 20.38 31.78
N MET A 482 -1.85 21.32 31.87
CA MET A 482 -3.10 21.12 32.63
C MET A 482 -4.04 20.18 31.87
N ILE A 483 -4.10 20.30 30.54
CA ILE A 483 -4.91 19.42 29.69
C ILE A 483 -4.42 17.98 29.80
N GLU A 484 -3.11 17.76 29.73
CA GLU A 484 -2.45 16.46 29.93
C GLU A 484 -2.79 15.85 31.29
N LYS A 485 -2.80 16.66 32.36
CA LYS A 485 -3.21 16.21 33.70
C LYS A 485 -4.69 15.82 33.79
N THR A 486 -5.56 16.50 33.05
CA THR A 486 -7.01 16.19 33.02
C THR A 486 -7.38 15.06 32.05
N MET A 487 -6.45 14.64 31.20
CA MET A 487 -6.71 13.63 30.18
C MET A 487 -6.82 12.26 30.83
N THR A 488 -7.93 11.57 30.55
CA THR A 488 -8.16 10.21 31.07
C THR A 488 -7.43 9.18 30.21
N ARG A 489 -7.49 7.90 30.60
CA ARG A 489 -6.96 6.81 29.76
C ARG A 489 -7.66 6.75 28.40
N ILE A 490 -8.98 6.94 28.35
CA ILE A 490 -9.74 6.96 27.09
C ILE A 490 -9.26 8.12 26.22
N GLY A 491 -9.03 9.30 26.81
CA GLY A 491 -8.44 10.44 26.10
C GLY A 491 -7.08 10.08 25.51
N ARG A 492 -6.15 9.58 26.33
CA ARG A 492 -4.82 9.15 25.86
C ARG A 492 -4.88 8.13 24.72
N GLN A 493 -5.72 7.10 24.86
CA GLN A 493 -5.92 6.10 23.82
C GLN A 493 -6.50 6.71 22.55
N PHE A 494 -7.46 7.63 22.65
CA PHE A 494 -8.07 8.26 21.48
C PHE A 494 -7.06 9.14 20.72
N PHE A 495 -6.27 9.94 21.45
CA PHE A 495 -5.22 10.78 20.87
C PHE A 495 -4.08 9.97 20.25
N SER A 496 -3.69 8.86 20.88
CA SER A 496 -2.68 7.92 20.35
C SER A 496 -3.20 7.15 19.14
N LEU A 497 -4.47 6.70 19.16
CA LEU A 497 -5.09 5.99 18.05
C LEU A 497 -5.06 6.83 16.77
N ALA A 498 -5.30 8.13 16.88
CA ALA A 498 -5.27 9.07 15.75
C ALA A 498 -3.89 9.20 15.07
N ASP A 499 -2.80 8.84 15.76
CA ASP A 499 -1.42 8.87 15.24
C ASP A 499 -0.96 7.54 14.65
N HIS A 500 -1.54 6.42 15.09
CA HIS A 500 -1.17 5.07 14.68
C HIS A 500 -2.20 4.39 13.77
N TYR A 501 -3.25 5.10 13.36
CA TYR A 501 -4.33 4.52 12.59
C TYR A 501 -3.96 4.30 11.11
N LEU A 502 -4.21 3.11 10.58
CA LEU A 502 -4.09 2.78 9.15
C LEU A 502 -5.45 2.45 8.54
N GLN A 503 -5.75 3.06 7.38
CA GLN A 503 -6.95 2.72 6.62
C GLN A 503 -6.79 1.33 5.97
N SER A 504 -7.66 0.38 6.34
CA SER A 504 -7.69 -0.93 5.69
C SER A 504 -9.10 -1.49 5.56
N ASN A 505 -9.38 -2.09 4.39
CA ASN A 505 -10.59 -2.86 4.13
C ASN A 505 -10.47 -4.31 4.62
N GLN A 506 -9.30 -4.72 5.14
CA GLN A 506 -9.00 -6.07 5.63
C GLN A 506 -9.21 -6.18 7.16
N SER A 507 -10.32 -5.66 7.69
CA SER A 507 -10.66 -5.70 9.12
C SER A 507 -11.98 -6.43 9.37
N CYS A 508 -12.26 -6.80 10.62
CA CYS A 508 -13.55 -7.38 10.99
C CYS A 508 -14.69 -6.39 10.68
N PRO A 509 -15.92 -6.87 10.37
CA PRO A 509 -17.04 -5.98 10.02
C PRO A 509 -17.29 -4.87 11.04
N TYR A 510 -17.23 -5.20 12.34
CA TYR A 510 -17.46 -4.23 13.41
C TYR A 510 -16.31 -3.23 13.60
N HIS A 511 -15.05 -3.59 13.28
CA HIS A 511 -13.94 -2.63 13.28
C HIS A 511 -14.14 -1.57 12.21
N HIS A 512 -14.58 -1.98 11.02
CA HIS A 512 -14.89 -1.05 9.93
C HIS A 512 -16.07 -0.13 10.27
N LEU A 513 -17.14 -0.67 10.85
CA LEU A 513 -18.29 0.11 11.30
C LEU A 513 -17.93 1.11 12.40
N PHE A 514 -17.21 0.65 13.43
CA PHE A 514 -16.74 1.51 14.52
C PHE A 514 -15.84 2.63 13.99
N ARG A 515 -14.87 2.29 13.13
CA ARG A 515 -13.99 3.25 12.47
C ARG A 515 -14.77 4.34 11.74
N LYS A 516 -15.77 3.99 10.93
CA LYS A 516 -16.57 4.99 10.18
C LYS A 516 -17.22 6.02 11.10
N LYS A 517 -17.47 5.67 12.37
CA LYS A 517 -18.03 6.57 13.37
C LYS A 517 -16.98 7.42 14.09
N ILE A 518 -15.70 7.03 14.07
CA ILE A 518 -14.63 7.80 14.70
C ILE A 518 -14.31 9.04 13.87
N ASN A 519 -14.45 10.22 14.49
CA ASN A 519 -14.04 11.49 13.92
C ASN A 519 -12.58 11.79 14.29
N PHE A 520 -11.64 11.28 13.48
CA PHE A 520 -10.22 11.59 13.66
C PHE A 520 -9.90 13.07 13.38
N GLU A 521 -10.67 13.73 12.50
CA GLU A 521 -10.51 15.15 12.17
C GLU A 521 -10.70 16.04 13.41
N LEU A 522 -11.63 15.68 14.30
CA LEU A 522 -11.82 16.34 15.60
C LEU A 522 -10.51 16.37 16.41
N ILE A 523 -9.77 15.27 16.45
CA ILE A 523 -8.49 15.17 17.18
C ILE A 523 -7.37 15.94 16.48
N HIS A 524 -7.37 15.97 15.14
CA HIS A 524 -6.39 16.77 14.39
C HIS A 524 -6.62 18.26 14.59
N ASN A 525 -7.87 18.71 14.53
CA ASN A 525 -8.24 20.08 14.83
C ASN A 525 -7.91 20.42 16.28
N PHE A 526 -8.17 19.52 17.23
CA PHE A 526 -7.78 19.71 18.62
C PHE A 526 -6.25 19.87 18.77
N LYS A 527 -5.45 18.98 18.17
CA LYS A 527 -3.99 19.06 18.21
C LYS A 527 -3.46 20.35 17.57
N ALA A 528 -4.05 20.78 16.44
CA ALA A 528 -3.70 22.03 15.78
C ALA A 528 -4.01 23.26 16.66
N LEU A 529 -5.20 23.31 17.27
CA LEU A 529 -5.57 24.37 18.21
C LEU A 529 -4.70 24.36 19.47
N ALA A 530 -4.31 23.18 19.95
CA ALA A 530 -3.38 23.02 21.07
C ALA A 530 -2.01 23.66 20.75
N SER A 531 -1.49 23.39 19.55
CA SER A 531 -0.25 23.96 19.03
C SER A 531 -0.36 25.46 18.68
N LEU A 532 -1.53 26.08 18.84
CA LEU A 532 -1.70 27.53 18.70
C LEU A 532 -2.06 28.18 20.04
N ASP A 533 -2.03 27.42 21.16
CA ASP A 533 -2.54 27.85 22.48
C ASP A 533 -3.98 28.40 22.44
N ASN A 534 -4.77 27.97 21.45
CA ASN A 534 -6.11 28.47 21.15
C ASN A 534 -7.20 27.47 21.55
N LEU A 535 -6.91 26.58 22.51
CA LEU A 535 -7.91 25.64 23.01
C LEU A 535 -8.88 26.34 23.97
N VAL A 536 -10.16 26.25 23.63
CA VAL A 536 -11.26 26.66 24.48
C VAL A 536 -11.94 25.45 25.11
N LEU A 537 -12.67 25.66 26.21
CA LEU A 537 -13.42 24.61 26.91
C LEU A 537 -14.33 23.81 25.96
N LYS A 538 -14.94 24.49 24.98
CA LYS A 538 -15.75 23.86 23.94
C LYS A 538 -15.00 22.73 23.23
N ASN A 539 -13.71 22.89 22.90
CA ASN A 539 -12.96 21.83 22.23
C ASN A 539 -12.82 20.57 23.09
N LEU A 540 -12.65 20.71 24.42
CA LEU A 540 -12.59 19.57 25.34
C LEU A 540 -13.97 18.91 25.47
N ILE A 541 -15.03 19.71 25.51
CA ILE A 541 -16.42 19.24 25.52
C ILE A 541 -16.73 18.48 24.23
N ASP A 542 -16.33 18.98 23.06
CA ASP A 542 -16.56 18.34 21.76
C ASP A 542 -15.90 16.94 21.71
N VAL A 543 -14.66 16.82 22.21
CA VAL A 543 -13.99 15.52 22.31
C VAL A 543 -14.69 14.60 23.32
N ASN A 544 -15.12 15.11 24.47
CA ASN A 544 -15.89 14.36 25.45
C ASN A 544 -17.22 13.85 24.88
N ASN A 545 -17.96 14.72 24.19
CA ASN A 545 -19.22 14.39 23.52
C ASN A 545 -19.00 13.31 22.47
N HIS A 546 -17.91 13.40 21.70
CA HIS A 546 -17.61 12.36 20.73
C HIS A 546 -17.29 11.00 21.38
N ILE A 547 -16.61 10.96 22.53
CA ILE A 547 -16.45 9.72 23.30
C ILE A 547 -17.81 9.16 23.74
N VAL A 548 -18.75 10.02 24.16
CA VAL A 548 -20.12 9.61 24.52
C VAL A 548 -20.86 9.07 23.29
N GLU A 549 -20.76 9.73 22.13
CA GLU A 549 -21.34 9.26 20.87
C GLU A 549 -20.81 7.89 20.47
N LEU A 550 -19.49 7.69 20.57
CA LEU A 550 -18.86 6.39 20.28
C LEU A 550 -19.34 5.32 21.26
N ARG A 551 -19.45 5.65 22.55
CA ARG A 551 -19.99 4.73 23.57
C ARG A 551 -21.44 4.34 23.25
N ASN A 552 -22.27 5.30 22.89
CA ASN A 552 -23.66 5.05 22.52
C ASN A 552 -23.73 4.18 21.26
N PHE A 553 -22.94 4.52 20.24
CA PHE A 553 -22.86 3.77 18.99
C PHE A 553 -22.48 2.30 19.18
N LEU A 554 -21.59 1.99 20.12
CA LEU A 554 -21.22 0.61 20.44
C LEU A 554 -22.40 -0.25 20.92
N ASN A 555 -23.46 0.37 21.45
CA ASN A 555 -24.64 -0.28 22.00
C ASN A 555 -25.88 -0.19 21.10
N ILE A 556 -25.79 0.47 19.94
CA ILE A 556 -26.90 0.56 18.98
C ILE A 556 -26.92 -0.68 18.09
N PRO A 557 -28.09 -1.34 17.89
CA PRO A 557 -28.22 -2.43 16.92
C PRO A 557 -27.91 -1.99 15.48
N ILE A 558 -27.11 -2.80 14.77
CA ILE A 558 -26.68 -2.51 13.40
C ILE A 558 -27.08 -3.67 12.48
N GLU A 559 -27.73 -3.36 11.36
CA GLU A 559 -28.22 -4.34 10.39
C GLU A 559 -27.09 -5.25 9.88
N GLN A 560 -25.92 -4.66 9.55
CA GLN A 560 -24.75 -5.41 9.05
C GLN A 560 -24.16 -6.41 10.06
N LEU A 561 -24.59 -6.34 11.33
CA LEU A 561 -24.21 -7.27 12.39
C LEU A 561 -25.35 -8.22 12.77
N GLY A 562 -26.37 -8.35 11.89
CA GLY A 562 -27.56 -9.14 12.14
C GLY A 562 -28.42 -8.56 13.25
N ASN A 563 -28.64 -7.23 13.22
CA ASN A 563 -29.40 -6.46 14.21
C ASN A 563 -28.85 -6.58 15.65
N ARG A 564 -27.54 -6.78 15.79
CA ARG A 564 -26.83 -6.73 17.07
C ARG A 564 -26.02 -5.45 17.18
N SER A 565 -25.83 -4.96 18.40
CA SER A 565 -24.86 -3.91 18.66
C SER A 565 -23.43 -4.43 18.51
N ILE A 566 -22.44 -3.52 18.39
CA ILE A 566 -21.03 -3.93 18.36
C ILE A 566 -20.64 -4.64 19.65
N ALA A 567 -21.12 -4.15 20.80
CA ALA A 567 -20.91 -4.77 22.10
C ALA A 567 -21.47 -6.22 22.13
N ASP A 568 -22.74 -6.38 21.76
CA ASP A 568 -23.41 -7.70 21.75
C ASP A 568 -22.79 -8.66 20.75
N TYR A 569 -22.42 -8.16 19.56
CA TYR A 569 -21.79 -8.96 18.52
C TYR A 569 -20.44 -9.53 19.00
N ARG A 570 -19.61 -8.70 19.64
CA ARG A 570 -18.31 -9.13 20.19
C ARG A 570 -18.49 -10.12 21.35
N MET A 571 -19.49 -9.92 22.20
CA MET A 571 -19.85 -10.89 23.24
C MET A 571 -20.30 -12.23 22.62
N TYR A 572 -21.18 -12.19 21.62
CA TYR A 572 -21.63 -13.36 20.90
C TYR A 572 -20.47 -14.12 20.24
N GLN A 573 -19.53 -13.41 19.58
CA GLN A 573 -18.33 -14.02 19.02
C GLN A 573 -17.49 -14.75 20.08
N SER A 574 -17.25 -14.11 21.22
CA SER A 574 -16.49 -14.73 22.33
C SER A 574 -17.18 -15.99 22.87
N GLN A 575 -18.49 -15.92 23.11
CA GLN A 575 -19.27 -17.07 23.57
C GLN A 575 -19.28 -18.21 22.54
N LYS A 576 -19.38 -17.86 21.26
CA LYS A 576 -19.39 -18.81 20.14
C LYS A 576 -18.03 -19.50 20.00
N TYR A 577 -16.93 -18.75 20.09
CA TYR A 577 -15.58 -19.27 20.18
C TYR A 577 -15.47 -20.29 21.33
N LYS A 578 -15.90 -19.90 22.55
CA LYS A 578 -15.81 -20.75 23.74
C LYS A 578 -16.58 -22.07 23.56
N LYS A 579 -17.83 -22.00 23.11
CA LYS A 579 -18.67 -23.19 22.83
C LYS A 579 -18.02 -24.12 21.80
N ARG A 580 -17.44 -23.57 20.72
CA ARG A 580 -16.76 -24.35 19.67
C ARG A 580 -15.49 -25.01 20.21
N TYR A 581 -14.69 -24.26 20.96
CA TYR A 581 -13.45 -24.75 21.57
C TYR A 581 -13.73 -25.89 22.55
N GLU A 582 -14.75 -25.74 23.41
CA GLU A 582 -15.21 -26.77 24.34
C GLU A 582 -15.79 -28.01 23.64
N ALA A 583 -16.42 -27.84 22.47
CA ALA A 583 -16.95 -28.95 21.69
C ALA A 583 -15.89 -29.74 20.90
N ILE A 584 -14.85 -29.07 20.40
CA ILE A 584 -13.81 -29.66 19.54
C ILE A 584 -12.69 -30.27 20.38
N THR A 585 -12.28 -29.61 21.47
CA THR A 585 -11.14 -30.04 22.28
C THR A 585 -11.28 -31.48 22.80
N PRO A 586 -12.41 -31.92 23.38
CA PRO A 586 -12.58 -33.31 23.82
C PRO A 586 -12.56 -34.30 22.66
N TYR A 587 -13.11 -33.92 21.49
CA TYR A 587 -13.09 -34.75 20.29
C TYR A 587 -11.66 -34.97 19.79
N VAL A 588 -10.88 -33.89 19.63
CA VAL A 588 -9.49 -33.97 19.17
C VAL A 588 -8.62 -34.74 20.17
N LYS A 589 -8.82 -34.54 21.49
CA LYS A 589 -8.14 -35.34 22.53
C LYS A 589 -8.41 -36.84 22.40
N GLN A 590 -9.58 -37.25 21.92
CA GLN A 590 -9.87 -38.66 21.68
C GLN A 590 -9.11 -39.20 20.47
N LEU A 591 -8.91 -38.39 19.43
CA LEU A 591 -8.11 -38.78 18.26
C LEU A 591 -6.64 -39.00 18.63
N PHE A 592 -6.11 -38.25 19.60
CA PHE A 592 -4.74 -38.38 20.12
C PHE A 592 -4.50 -39.54 21.08
N LYS A 593 -5.48 -40.43 21.28
CA LYS A 593 -5.27 -41.67 22.07
C LYS A 593 -4.40 -42.70 21.35
N GLN A 594 -4.10 -42.46 20.09
CA GLN A 594 -3.24 -43.26 19.23
C GLN A 594 -2.37 -42.31 18.42
N ASP A 595 -1.31 -42.83 17.83
CA ASP A 595 -0.48 -42.07 16.90
C ASP A 595 -1.28 -41.67 15.68
N VAL A 596 -1.15 -40.40 15.30
CA VAL A 596 -1.86 -39.85 14.14
C VAL A 596 -0.93 -39.03 13.27
N LYS A 597 -1.11 -39.16 11.95
CA LYS A 597 -0.52 -38.27 10.94
C LYS A 597 -1.59 -37.27 10.51
N ILE A 598 -1.27 -35.99 10.64
CA ILE A 598 -2.22 -34.89 10.53
C ILE A 598 -1.95 -34.11 9.24
N TYR A 599 -3.01 -33.81 8.49
CA TYR A 599 -2.96 -33.04 7.23
C TYR A 599 -3.91 -31.86 7.29
N HIS A 600 -3.48 -30.68 6.83
CA HIS A 600 -4.32 -29.48 6.72
C HIS A 600 -4.52 -29.09 5.26
N VAL A 601 -5.76 -29.16 4.78
CA VAL A 601 -6.09 -28.99 3.36
C VAL A 601 -7.26 -28.03 3.16
N LYS A 602 -7.28 -27.41 1.99
CA LYS A 602 -8.40 -26.66 1.44
C LYS A 602 -8.97 -27.46 0.27
N LEU A 603 -10.27 -27.74 0.35
CA LEU A 603 -11.07 -28.34 -0.71
C LEU A 603 -11.95 -27.27 -1.34
N HIS A 604 -11.70 -27.00 -2.61
CA HIS A 604 -12.50 -26.07 -3.41
C HIS A 604 -12.95 -26.74 -4.71
N LEU A 605 -14.17 -26.43 -5.12
CA LEU A 605 -14.78 -26.89 -6.36
C LEU A 605 -14.98 -25.68 -7.27
N ASN A 606 -14.35 -25.70 -8.44
CA ASN A 606 -14.55 -24.68 -9.46
C ASN A 606 -15.32 -25.28 -10.65
N PHE A 607 -16.35 -24.58 -11.11
CA PHE A 607 -17.10 -24.88 -12.33
C PHE A 607 -16.99 -23.67 -13.26
N MET A 608 -16.74 -23.88 -14.56
CA MET A 608 -16.53 -22.78 -15.51
C MET A 608 -17.78 -21.90 -15.67
N ASP A 609 -18.97 -22.49 -15.58
CA ASP A 609 -20.25 -21.80 -15.87
C ASP A 609 -21.27 -21.86 -14.70
N ALA A 610 -20.86 -22.30 -13.49
CA ALA A 610 -21.75 -22.47 -12.32
C ALA A 610 -21.13 -21.97 -11.02
N VAL A 611 -21.96 -21.36 -10.15
CA VAL A 611 -21.63 -21.17 -8.74
C VAL A 611 -22.34 -22.23 -7.91
N ILE A 612 -21.59 -23.12 -7.25
CA ILE A 612 -22.16 -24.11 -6.32
C ILE A 612 -22.49 -23.46 -4.98
N THR A 613 -23.67 -23.75 -4.42
CA THR A 613 -24.01 -23.29 -3.07
C THR A 613 -23.29 -24.13 -2.00
N GLN A 614 -23.04 -23.55 -0.83
CA GLN A 614 -22.43 -24.29 0.29
C GLN A 614 -23.26 -25.51 0.70
N GLY A 615 -24.59 -25.43 0.61
CA GLY A 615 -25.49 -26.55 0.94
C GLY A 615 -25.30 -27.74 -0.01
N GLU A 616 -25.12 -27.48 -1.30
CA GLU A 616 -24.85 -28.51 -2.31
C GLU A 616 -23.46 -29.10 -2.14
N PHE A 617 -22.44 -28.25 -1.93
CA PHE A 617 -21.08 -28.72 -1.67
C PHE A 617 -21.03 -29.56 -0.38
N SER A 618 -21.73 -29.16 0.68
CA SER A 618 -21.81 -29.94 1.93
C SER A 618 -22.42 -31.33 1.74
N LYS A 619 -23.45 -31.46 0.88
CA LYS A 619 -24.01 -32.77 0.50
C LYS A 619 -23.00 -33.62 -0.27
N LEU A 620 -22.26 -33.03 -1.21
CA LEU A 620 -21.21 -33.73 -1.97
C LEU A 620 -20.05 -34.16 -1.08
N LEU A 621 -19.57 -33.29 -0.20
CA LEU A 621 -18.52 -33.59 0.77
C LEU A 621 -18.93 -34.73 1.72
N THR A 622 -20.19 -34.72 2.15
CA THR A 622 -20.75 -35.81 2.96
C THR A 622 -20.77 -37.13 2.19
N LYS A 623 -21.19 -37.11 0.92
CA LYS A 623 -21.19 -38.30 0.06
C LYS A 623 -19.79 -38.82 -0.21
N PHE A 624 -18.81 -37.94 -0.43
CA PHE A 624 -17.41 -38.31 -0.55
C PHE A 624 -16.94 -39.04 0.71
N PHE A 625 -17.16 -38.45 1.89
CA PHE A 625 -16.80 -39.10 3.15
C PHE A 625 -17.51 -40.42 3.39
N HIS A 626 -18.70 -40.66 2.85
CA HIS A 626 -19.41 -41.94 3.00
C HIS A 626 -18.97 -42.99 1.97
N GLY A 627 -18.91 -42.60 0.69
CA GLY A 627 -18.60 -43.48 -0.42
C GLY A 627 -17.14 -43.93 -0.44
N ALA A 628 -16.22 -43.08 0.03
CA ALA A 628 -14.80 -43.37 0.01
C ALA A 628 -14.26 -43.95 1.34
N LYS A 629 -15.10 -44.26 2.35
CA LYS A 629 -14.66 -44.90 3.61
C LYS A 629 -13.96 -46.25 3.42
N ARG A 630 -14.18 -46.90 2.27
CA ARG A 630 -13.59 -48.20 1.93
C ARG A 630 -12.34 -48.08 1.04
N ALA A 631 -11.94 -46.86 0.67
CA ALA A 631 -10.81 -46.58 -0.21
C ALA A 631 -9.68 -45.86 0.54
N LYS A 632 -8.43 -46.07 0.10
CA LYS A 632 -7.27 -45.32 0.62
C LYS A 632 -7.37 -43.85 0.17
N PRO A 633 -7.00 -42.85 1.00
CA PRO A 633 -6.52 -42.99 2.37
C PRO A 633 -7.66 -42.87 3.41
N LEU A 634 -8.90 -42.63 2.97
CA LEU A 634 -10.03 -42.36 3.87
C LEU A 634 -10.43 -43.55 4.75
N TYR A 635 -10.09 -44.77 4.36
CA TYR A 635 -10.19 -45.95 5.23
C TYR A 635 -9.26 -45.89 6.45
N TRP A 636 -8.18 -45.11 6.40
CA TRP A 636 -7.26 -44.88 7.53
C TRP A 636 -7.61 -43.63 8.32
N MET A 637 -8.65 -42.89 7.93
CA MET A 637 -9.07 -41.67 8.59
C MET A 637 -9.76 -41.99 9.92
N THR A 638 -9.17 -41.47 11.00
CA THR A 638 -9.63 -41.64 12.38
C THR A 638 -10.60 -40.54 12.77
N GLY A 639 -10.43 -39.37 12.16
CA GLY A 639 -11.32 -38.24 12.33
C GLY A 639 -10.94 -37.10 11.39
N TYR A 640 -11.81 -36.11 11.36
CA TYR A 640 -11.56 -34.81 10.72
C TYR A 640 -12.23 -33.69 11.50
N ILE A 641 -11.69 -32.49 11.37
CA ILE A 641 -12.33 -31.22 11.74
C ILE A 641 -12.20 -30.25 10.56
N GLY A 642 -12.98 -29.19 10.55
CA GLY A 642 -12.82 -28.13 9.55
C GLY A 642 -13.94 -27.13 9.61
N PHE A 643 -14.00 -26.25 8.63
CA PHE A 643 -15.04 -25.24 8.53
C PHE A 643 -15.26 -24.79 7.09
N TRP A 644 -16.43 -24.22 6.85
CA TRP A 644 -16.77 -23.60 5.58
C TRP A 644 -16.27 -22.15 5.53
N ARG A 645 -15.72 -21.75 4.40
CA ARG A 645 -15.32 -20.38 4.08
C ARG A 645 -15.82 -20.00 2.68
N GLU A 646 -15.78 -18.71 2.39
CA GLU A 646 -16.03 -18.17 1.05
C GLU A 646 -14.72 -17.53 0.53
N ASN A 647 -14.42 -17.69 -0.77
CA ASN A 647 -13.30 -17.00 -1.42
C ASN A 647 -13.68 -15.54 -1.78
N SER A 648 -12.77 -14.81 -2.45
CA SER A 648 -13.02 -13.42 -2.89
C SER A 648 -14.21 -13.27 -3.83
N GLU A 649 -14.59 -14.34 -4.53
CA GLU A 649 -15.70 -14.41 -5.48
C GLU A 649 -17.00 -14.89 -4.81
N SER A 650 -17.00 -15.01 -3.47
CA SER A 650 -18.11 -15.54 -2.66
C SER A 650 -18.44 -17.02 -2.90
N GLU A 651 -17.51 -17.80 -3.46
CA GLU A 651 -17.68 -19.23 -3.67
C GLU A 651 -17.26 -20.02 -2.42
N PRO A 652 -18.02 -21.06 -2.04
CA PRO A 652 -17.74 -21.85 -0.85
C PRO A 652 -16.54 -22.78 -1.03
N TYR A 653 -15.70 -22.89 0.00
CA TYR A 653 -14.69 -23.93 0.13
C TYR A 653 -14.66 -24.49 1.55
N ALA A 654 -14.19 -25.74 1.68
CA ALA A 654 -14.01 -26.38 2.97
C ALA A 654 -12.53 -26.45 3.33
N GLU A 655 -12.16 -25.94 4.50
CA GLU A 655 -10.82 -26.09 5.04
C GLU A 655 -10.86 -27.13 6.15
N LEU A 656 -10.08 -28.19 5.99
CA LEU A 656 -10.18 -29.43 6.75
C LEU A 656 -8.83 -29.85 7.31
N VAL A 657 -8.87 -30.36 8.53
CA VAL A 657 -7.76 -31.09 9.15
C VAL A 657 -8.13 -32.56 9.24
N PHE A 658 -7.37 -33.40 8.55
CA PHE A 658 -7.51 -34.86 8.57
C PHE A 658 -6.56 -35.48 9.59
N PHE A 659 -7.04 -36.53 10.25
CA PHE A 659 -6.25 -37.37 11.16
C PHE A 659 -6.25 -38.78 10.60
N LEU A 660 -5.07 -39.29 10.22
CA LEU A 660 -4.87 -40.64 9.71
C LEU A 660 -4.12 -41.48 10.76
N ASP A 661 -4.43 -42.76 10.88
CA ASP A 661 -3.70 -43.66 11.80
C ASP A 661 -2.35 -44.14 11.23
N LYS A 662 -1.64 -44.95 12.03
CA LYS A 662 -0.32 -45.53 11.71
C LYS A 662 -0.18 -46.17 10.33
N ARG A 663 -1.27 -46.63 9.71
CA ARG A 663 -1.22 -47.24 8.37
C ARG A 663 -0.84 -46.24 7.27
N SER A 664 -0.91 -44.94 7.54
CA SER A 664 -0.47 -43.89 6.61
C SER A 664 0.98 -43.45 6.79
N PHE A 665 1.72 -43.99 7.76
CA PHE A 665 3.03 -43.43 8.13
C PHE A 665 4.11 -43.71 7.08
N ASP A 666 4.05 -44.88 6.44
CA ASP A 666 4.99 -45.30 5.40
C ASP A 666 4.66 -44.71 4.00
N GLN A 667 3.62 -43.88 3.91
CA GLN A 667 3.18 -43.30 2.64
C GLN A 667 3.70 -41.87 2.51
N THR A 668 4.11 -41.51 1.29
CA THR A 668 4.52 -40.14 1.00
C THR A 668 3.30 -39.21 1.01
N ASP A 669 3.50 -37.94 1.37
CA ASP A 669 2.39 -37.00 1.47
C ASP A 669 1.71 -36.76 0.11
N GLN A 670 2.48 -36.82 -0.99
CA GLN A 670 1.94 -36.75 -2.35
C GLN A 670 1.00 -37.92 -2.66
N GLN A 671 1.38 -39.16 -2.30
CA GLN A 671 0.53 -40.34 -2.52
C GLN A 671 -0.80 -40.23 -1.77
N ILE A 672 -0.78 -39.69 -0.55
CA ILE A 672 -2.00 -39.43 0.22
C ILE A 672 -2.91 -38.44 -0.51
N PHE A 673 -2.35 -37.33 -1.03
CA PHE A 673 -3.12 -36.34 -1.78
C PHE A 673 -3.67 -36.88 -3.11
N ASP A 674 -2.87 -37.64 -3.86
CA ASP A 674 -3.30 -38.24 -5.13
C ASP A 674 -4.50 -39.18 -4.93
N TRP A 675 -4.50 -39.96 -3.83
CA TRP A 675 -5.63 -40.82 -3.51
C TRP A 675 -6.87 -40.04 -3.06
N ILE A 676 -6.72 -38.95 -2.30
CA ILE A 676 -7.84 -38.06 -1.95
C ILE A 676 -8.45 -37.49 -3.24
N TYR A 677 -7.61 -36.98 -4.13
CA TYR A 677 -8.02 -36.42 -5.43
C TYR A 677 -8.78 -37.47 -6.26
N LYS A 678 -8.21 -38.66 -6.45
CA LYS A 678 -8.82 -39.74 -7.23
C LYS A 678 -10.20 -40.15 -6.70
N ASN A 679 -10.33 -40.32 -5.38
CA ASN A 679 -11.59 -40.69 -4.76
C ASN A 679 -12.63 -39.57 -4.88
N TRP A 680 -12.19 -38.31 -4.80
CA TRP A 680 -13.07 -37.16 -4.93
C TRP A 680 -13.61 -37.06 -6.36
N SER A 681 -12.74 -37.14 -7.37
CA SER A 681 -13.14 -37.14 -8.78
C SER A 681 -14.14 -38.26 -9.09
N THR A 682 -13.87 -39.47 -8.60
CA THR A 682 -14.80 -40.61 -8.72
C THR A 682 -16.17 -40.31 -8.06
N CYS A 683 -16.17 -39.60 -6.93
CA CYS A 683 -17.40 -39.22 -6.23
C CYS A 683 -18.19 -38.17 -7.03
N LEU A 684 -17.52 -37.19 -7.64
CA LEU A 684 -18.14 -36.17 -8.49
C LEU A 684 -18.77 -36.79 -9.75
N ASP A 685 -18.04 -37.69 -10.42
CA ASP A 685 -18.54 -38.37 -11.62
C ASP A 685 -19.84 -39.14 -11.33
N LYS A 686 -19.89 -39.86 -10.20
CA LYS A 686 -21.05 -40.68 -9.80
C LYS A 686 -22.25 -39.89 -9.27
N ASN A 687 -22.03 -38.73 -8.66
CA ASN A 687 -23.07 -38.04 -7.88
C ASN A 687 -23.50 -36.69 -8.44
N TYR A 688 -22.71 -36.11 -9.34
CA TYR A 688 -22.93 -34.79 -9.89
C TYR A 688 -23.06 -34.86 -11.41
N LYS A 689 -22.04 -35.38 -12.12
CA LYS A 689 -22.05 -35.44 -13.60
C LYS A 689 -23.17 -36.30 -14.18
N SER A 690 -23.61 -37.33 -13.46
CA SER A 690 -24.67 -38.24 -13.92
C SER A 690 -26.10 -37.73 -13.70
N LYS A 691 -26.31 -36.54 -13.12
CA LYS A 691 -27.64 -36.07 -12.67
C LYS A 691 -28.05 -34.67 -13.13
N THR A 692 -27.21 -33.92 -13.84
CA THR A 692 -27.51 -32.55 -14.31
C THR A 692 -27.31 -32.41 -15.83
N LEU A 693 -28.08 -31.50 -16.46
CA LEU A 693 -28.00 -31.11 -17.89
C LEU A 693 -26.62 -30.61 -18.38
N TRP A 694 -25.65 -30.53 -17.45
CA TRP A 694 -24.33 -29.91 -17.58
C TRP A 694 -23.27 -30.93 -18.03
N ALA A 695 -23.68 -32.16 -18.32
CA ALA A 695 -22.85 -33.29 -18.73
C ALA A 695 -22.10 -33.11 -20.08
N LYS A 696 -22.28 -31.98 -20.78
CA LYS A 696 -21.71 -31.78 -22.13
C LYS A 696 -20.64 -30.69 -22.26
N THR A 697 -20.30 -29.93 -21.21
CA THR A 697 -19.30 -28.84 -21.33
C THR A 697 -18.26 -28.71 -20.21
N ASP A 698 -18.34 -29.42 -19.08
CA ASP A 698 -17.57 -29.01 -17.89
C ASP A 698 -16.21 -29.70 -17.65
N ASN A 699 -15.13 -28.91 -17.77
CA ASN A 699 -13.85 -29.09 -17.08
C ASN A 699 -13.99 -28.66 -15.61
N SER A 700 -14.66 -29.47 -14.77
CA SER A 700 -14.65 -29.25 -13.31
C SER A 700 -13.28 -29.64 -12.74
N THR A 701 -12.60 -28.70 -12.08
CA THR A 701 -11.32 -28.95 -11.41
C THR A 701 -11.49 -28.90 -9.89
N LEU A 702 -11.22 -30.03 -9.22
CA LEU A 702 -10.99 -30.02 -7.78
C LEU A 702 -9.64 -29.36 -7.53
N ILE A 703 -9.62 -28.33 -6.71
CA ILE A 703 -8.38 -27.77 -6.20
C ILE A 703 -8.23 -28.23 -4.75
N LEU A 704 -7.35 -29.22 -4.55
CA LEU A 704 -6.88 -29.65 -3.23
C LEU A 704 -5.60 -28.88 -2.93
N GLU A 705 -5.71 -27.79 -2.19
CA GLU A 705 -4.54 -26.99 -1.80
C GLU A 705 -4.10 -27.39 -0.40
N GLN A 706 -2.82 -27.64 -0.22
CA GLN A 706 -2.26 -27.73 1.12
C GLN A 706 -2.29 -26.33 1.74
N LYS A 707 -2.85 -26.20 2.94
CA LYS A 707 -2.89 -24.91 3.62
C LYS A 707 -1.87 -24.87 4.74
N LYS A 708 -0.90 -23.97 4.62
CA LYS A 708 -0.03 -23.60 5.75
C LYS A 708 -0.89 -22.82 6.74
N ALA A 709 -0.86 -23.20 8.02
CA ALA A 709 -1.49 -22.36 9.02
C ALA A 709 -0.63 -21.13 9.30
N LYS A 710 -1.28 -20.31 10.09
CA LYS A 710 -1.18 -18.89 10.21
C LYS A 710 -0.06 -18.49 11.20
N SER A 711 0.15 -19.28 12.27
CA SER A 711 1.31 -19.12 13.18
C SER A 711 2.58 -19.89 12.77
N ALA A 712 3.72 -19.19 12.79
CA ALA A 712 5.05 -19.73 12.51
C ALA A 712 5.64 -20.62 13.64
N SER A 713 4.93 -20.83 14.75
CA SER A 713 5.46 -21.47 15.97
C SER A 713 5.45 -23.00 15.96
N ILE A 714 4.82 -23.67 14.98
CA ILE A 714 4.67 -25.14 15.01
C ILE A 714 5.04 -25.80 13.66
N GLU A 715 5.89 -26.83 13.72
CA GLU A 715 6.37 -27.67 12.59
C GLU A 715 5.27 -28.25 11.67
N ILE A 716 4.01 -28.25 12.13
CA ILE A 716 2.82 -28.75 11.42
C ILE A 716 2.59 -28.07 10.07
N TYR A 717 3.21 -26.90 9.86
CA TYR A 717 2.94 -26.06 8.71
C TYR A 717 4.16 -25.72 7.87
N SER A 718 5.36 -26.11 8.30
CA SER A 718 6.55 -26.13 7.43
C SER A 718 6.63 -27.41 6.61
N GLN A 719 6.02 -28.51 7.10
CA GLN A 719 5.95 -29.80 6.42
C GLN A 719 4.52 -30.13 5.93
N PRO A 720 4.36 -31.00 4.92
CA PRO A 720 3.05 -31.33 4.35
C PRO A 720 2.13 -32.13 5.27
N SER A 721 2.71 -32.73 6.30
CA SER A 721 2.03 -33.47 7.34
C SER A 721 2.82 -33.41 8.64
N VAL A 722 2.17 -33.74 9.76
CA VAL A 722 2.88 -33.98 11.02
C VAL A 722 2.42 -35.24 11.70
N LEU A 723 3.41 -35.99 12.17
CA LEU A 723 3.23 -37.10 13.07
C LEU A 723 3.10 -36.59 14.51
N LEU A 724 2.04 -37.03 15.17
CA LEU A 724 1.79 -36.75 16.57
C LEU A 724 1.53 -38.06 17.30
N GLU A 725 2.51 -38.44 18.12
CA GLU A 725 2.50 -39.68 18.89
C GLU A 725 1.56 -39.58 20.09
N SER A 726 0.94 -40.69 20.48
CA SER A 726 0.03 -40.77 21.62
C SER A 726 0.71 -40.38 22.93
N ASP A 727 2.02 -40.59 23.03
CA ASP A 727 2.79 -40.46 24.27
C ASP A 727 3.41 -39.07 24.41
N ASN A 728 3.49 -38.30 23.32
CA ASN A 728 3.99 -36.92 23.32
C ASN A 728 2.91 -35.92 23.79
N LYS A 729 2.60 -35.98 25.10
CA LYS A 729 1.62 -35.09 25.75
C LYS A 729 1.95 -33.58 25.60
N PRO A 730 3.22 -33.13 25.67
CA PRO A 730 3.56 -31.74 25.42
C PRO A 730 3.15 -31.27 24.03
N ARG A 731 3.47 -32.05 22.97
CA ARG A 731 3.12 -31.71 21.58
C ARG A 731 1.61 -31.69 21.35
N GLN A 732 0.87 -32.63 21.96
CA GLN A 732 -0.60 -32.62 21.96
C GLN A 732 -1.19 -31.35 22.60
N LYS A 733 -0.62 -30.91 23.73
CA LYS A 733 -1.06 -29.70 24.41
C LYS A 733 -0.82 -28.45 23.57
N THR A 734 0.35 -28.36 22.93
CA THR A 734 0.70 -27.27 22.01
C THR A 734 -0.25 -27.24 20.81
N PHE A 735 -0.53 -28.39 20.19
CA PHE A 735 -1.52 -28.51 19.11
C PHE A 735 -2.90 -27.95 19.52
N LEU A 736 -3.40 -28.32 20.70
CA LEU A 736 -4.70 -27.84 21.17
C LEU A 736 -4.71 -26.34 21.49
N LYS A 737 -3.61 -25.81 22.02
CA LYS A 737 -3.52 -24.42 22.48
C LYS A 737 -3.28 -23.41 21.36
N GLU A 738 -2.58 -23.81 20.31
CA GLU A 738 -2.20 -22.91 19.22
C GLU A 738 -3.02 -23.21 17.98
N ILE A 739 -3.00 -24.45 17.47
CA ILE A 739 -3.64 -24.80 16.20
C ILE A 739 -5.16 -24.81 16.30
N ILE A 740 -5.70 -25.57 17.25
CA ILE A 740 -7.16 -25.64 17.41
C ILE A 740 -7.71 -24.27 17.84
N HIS A 741 -6.94 -23.52 18.64
CA HIS A 741 -7.29 -22.16 19.02
C HIS A 741 -7.42 -21.26 17.79
N GLU A 742 -6.38 -21.16 16.98
CA GLU A 742 -6.33 -20.31 15.78
C GLU A 742 -7.41 -20.67 14.76
N LEU A 743 -7.58 -21.98 14.48
CA LEU A 743 -8.61 -22.47 13.57
C LEU A 743 -10.02 -22.05 14.02
N ILE A 744 -10.29 -22.06 15.32
CA ILE A 744 -11.61 -21.69 15.85
C ILE A 744 -11.77 -20.16 15.93
N VAL A 745 -10.69 -19.42 16.20
CA VAL A 745 -10.66 -17.95 16.12
C VAL A 745 -11.04 -17.52 14.70
N ASP A 746 -10.30 -17.98 13.68
CA ASP A 746 -10.57 -17.69 12.27
C ASP A 746 -12.03 -18.00 11.89
N CYS A 747 -12.49 -19.22 12.21
CA CYS A 747 -13.85 -19.68 11.94
C CYS A 747 -14.92 -18.78 12.60
N THR A 748 -14.58 -18.12 13.71
CA THR A 748 -15.52 -17.26 14.44
C THR A 748 -15.53 -15.82 13.90
N PHE A 749 -14.39 -15.31 13.43
CA PHE A 749 -14.28 -13.93 12.93
C PHE A 749 -14.62 -13.79 11.44
N GLU A 750 -14.46 -14.84 10.63
CA GLU A 750 -14.74 -14.82 9.19
C GLU A 750 -16.20 -15.17 8.84
N GLU A 751 -17.01 -15.58 9.82
CA GLU A 751 -18.41 -15.93 9.59
C GLU A 751 -19.27 -14.67 9.38
N LYS A 752 -20.02 -14.63 8.27
CA LYS A 752 -20.88 -13.49 7.92
C LYS A 752 -22.07 -13.37 8.89
N PRO A 753 -22.30 -12.20 9.52
CA PRO A 753 -23.37 -12.02 10.52
C PRO A 753 -24.79 -12.23 9.97
N GLU A 754 -25.01 -11.85 8.71
CA GLU A 754 -26.32 -11.84 8.03
C GLU A 754 -26.71 -13.23 7.48
N LYS A 755 -25.73 -14.10 7.24
CA LYS A 755 -25.97 -15.46 6.74
C LYS A 755 -25.89 -16.43 7.92
N ASN A 756 -27.03 -16.93 8.37
CA ASN A 756 -27.06 -18.06 9.32
C ASN A 756 -26.59 -19.32 8.58
N ILE A 757 -25.28 -19.50 8.42
CA ILE A 757 -24.71 -20.65 7.73
C ILE A 757 -24.98 -21.90 8.58
N PRO A 758 -25.85 -22.82 8.13
CA PRO A 758 -26.06 -24.05 8.87
C PRO A 758 -24.77 -24.86 8.80
N LYS A 759 -24.19 -25.16 9.97
CA LYS A 759 -23.00 -26.02 10.15
C LYS A 759 -21.68 -25.42 9.62
N ALA A 760 -21.37 -24.17 9.99
CA ALA A 760 -20.06 -23.56 9.73
C ALA A 760 -18.87 -24.43 10.22
N LEU A 761 -19.07 -25.21 11.29
CA LEU A 761 -18.10 -26.19 11.79
C LEU A 761 -18.37 -27.59 11.22
N ILE A 762 -17.33 -28.18 10.67
CA ILE A 762 -17.28 -29.55 10.15
C ILE A 762 -16.54 -30.42 11.19
N LYS A 763 -17.14 -31.53 11.63
CA LYS A 763 -16.44 -32.53 12.43
C LYS A 763 -16.99 -33.94 12.17
N GLY A 764 -16.12 -34.93 12.36
CA GLY A 764 -16.52 -36.33 12.39
C GLY A 764 -17.39 -36.66 13.62
N SER A 765 -18.08 -37.81 13.55
CA SER A 765 -18.75 -38.40 14.71
C SER A 765 -17.79 -39.31 15.45
N LEU A 766 -17.80 -39.28 16.78
CA LEU A 766 -17.07 -40.28 17.56
C LEU A 766 -17.66 -41.68 17.28
N PRO A 767 -16.85 -42.72 17.13
CA PRO A 767 -17.37 -44.08 17.07
C PRO A 767 -18.15 -44.37 18.36
N LYS A 768 -19.44 -44.73 18.22
CA LYS A 768 -20.26 -45.13 19.35
C LYS A 768 -19.57 -46.30 20.06
N LYS A 769 -19.38 -46.21 21.39
CA LYS A 769 -18.97 -47.39 22.18
C LYS A 769 -19.94 -48.52 21.84
N ARG A 770 -19.43 -49.65 21.34
CA ARG A 770 -20.25 -50.86 21.14
C ARG A 770 -20.91 -51.16 22.49
N GLN A 771 -22.24 -51.03 22.57
CA GLN A 771 -22.98 -51.64 23.68
C GLN A 771 -22.64 -53.13 23.63
N ARG A 772 -22.06 -53.65 24.72
CA ARG A 772 -21.79 -55.08 24.84
C ARG A 772 -23.14 -55.77 24.70
N ALA A 773 -23.29 -56.59 23.67
CA ALA A 773 -24.40 -57.52 23.57
C ALA A 773 -24.41 -58.35 24.87
N VAL A 774 -25.49 -58.22 25.64
CA VAL A 774 -25.77 -59.13 26.75
C VAL A 774 -25.86 -60.51 26.11
N LYS A 775 -24.90 -61.37 26.44
CA LYS A 775 -24.95 -62.78 26.09
C LYS A 775 -26.03 -63.39 26.96
N ASP A 776 -27.18 -63.70 26.38
CA ASP A 776 -28.05 -64.73 26.93
C ASP A 776 -27.27 -66.03 27.00
N LYS A 777 -26.99 -66.46 28.23
CA LYS A 777 -26.73 -67.85 28.57
C LYS A 777 -27.80 -68.23 29.56
N GLY A 778 -28.80 -68.95 29.05
CA GLY A 778 -29.89 -69.47 29.86
C GLY A 778 -29.43 -70.49 30.88
N LEU A 779 -30.30 -70.73 31.86
CA LEU A 779 -30.55 -72.04 32.46
C LEU A 779 -31.76 -71.93 33.40
N ASN A 780 -32.76 -72.75 33.09
CA ASN A 780 -33.70 -73.44 33.97
C ASN A 780 -33.96 -72.84 35.37
N LYS A 781 -35.23 -72.60 35.69
CA LYS A 781 -36.06 -73.55 36.44
C LYS A 781 -37.47 -73.01 36.64
N ASN A 782 -38.42 -73.94 36.56
CA ASN A 782 -39.78 -73.96 37.06
C ASN A 782 -40.07 -72.98 38.19
N ASP A 783 -41.28 -72.40 38.17
CA ASP A 783 -42.16 -72.45 39.34
C ASP A 783 -43.62 -72.35 38.89
N ASP A 784 -44.36 -73.43 39.19
CA ASP A 784 -45.79 -73.37 39.46
C ASP A 784 -46.04 -72.44 40.64
N LYS A 785 -47.07 -71.59 40.57
CA LYS A 785 -48.22 -71.55 41.51
C LYS A 785 -49.06 -70.28 41.39
N GLU A 786 -50.34 -70.51 41.07
CA GLU A 786 -51.55 -69.98 41.71
C GLU A 786 -51.65 -68.47 41.97
N THR A 787 -52.39 -67.75 41.11
CA THR A 787 -53.79 -67.31 41.38
C THR A 787 -54.42 -66.71 40.12
#